data_AF-A0A7Y0GQ25-F1
#
_entry.id   AF-A0A7Y0GQ25-F1
#
_cell.length_a   1.000
_cell.length_b   1.000
_cell.length_c   1.000
_cell.angle_alpha   90.00
_cell.angle_beta   90.00
_cell.angle_gamma   90.00
#
_symmetry.space_group_name_H-M   'P 1'
#
loop_
_entity.id
_entity.type
_entity.pdbx_description
1 polymer ?
#
loop_
_entity_poly.entity_id
_entity_poly.type
_entity_poly.pdbx_seq_one_letter_code
_entity_poly.pdbx_strand_id
1 'polypeptide(L)'
;VVNAGAPHALHVNAGGAGASLTAYASPTTLANTAAATGAAIGDVDGDGFRDVVVAVNGGPAQVFRNNGFTTSGETTSWAELAAATPVAAASATANAVALADVDGDGRHDVVLATTAGVLLHLNRGAGVAGDWQGFRSAATLSPTAGTALALARLDADTDLDILLGTAAGVQVLSGTPASTSTLAFSQVTVSLTDGVKGPLSITDGQGAFLLLPGAAPVGGIVGTFSGSISATAGGLDAGARVSVRYNGTTTAVDETITVGGVAIPLVFTAGQVATVTAPYVQVAVSGALKLGDFVEIAGTIAFDSGGGEITVTNLVVFVGQGPGFLADQSINPLAKGLFLTGVNGSIKGSNAGTRVVALSGAVALVGIPGVTLSGTAWVYYNETLTEQVLGSGDDAITIAEGTATAPHILVIGDLDLGIVGQTLNGTFAVETLVGGGLRLKFGTAARDGGTPLTLSLGDGVAVATVASGELELTPAGVATVLTATLTLNAGDAFTLEGDIALQLNTALVAKTVQGIVLPASSVRVQVGTLVTPAVLTIGTQALSGVFVFSQVRGTLAPGAPAGTTPPSTTVLMASALTLTLGTATAGVQLTDGAAVFVMTAAGVAGRVTGTLRILVPGDAVQFSGTFTVAVNSGAEVKQTFQLDGTSVVLALPVGPYLRVEGTNVAIVVAGQRLSGNFTVTAAGATTTITIANARAAFGDGTAELVALTGGTGSFTLTTAGIVGSVSGTVTVTLPGVSVGGNFTVSLDTTVAGIPTLRVVGAGITLDIGGFVLTGAVTFSQSSVGGVKIVDVAATVSANFGAPIGTINLAGALQIGPGGLAGVLTITSPSISLGGAVAVTATSLRLEINRSTQAVVLADGVTRLEAGPYLRLAGTNVALVLGDVTLTASLLFQQATNTAGQSRTVIAVSGGSVALGSTTILTGVEGLVVLVPAGMAMSLAGTLNLGSLLPAGVTIAGSFALAMNQSTVRVTETVTVGGRTVSLDLAAGQYIRVGGTGITLAIAGQSLTGDIAFQRSAGVTSIVLANVSASLGDGALTLTGGSGSFALTTGPTRMQGTVSGTVGLNVPGVSASALMQLAVDTSPSTFSISVTGLTLDIAGQKLTGNFTFEQAGVGAARVVKVSATNVSLFLGDPKG
;
A
#
# COMPACT_ATOMS: atom_id res chain seq x y z
N VAL A 1 -110.77 -62.98 17.79
CA VAL A 1 -111.72 -63.31 16.68
C VAL A 1 -111.44 -62.37 15.52
N VAL A 2 -111.29 -62.89 14.29
CA VAL A 2 -111.02 -62.05 13.11
C VAL A 2 -112.36 -61.52 12.56
N ASN A 3 -112.60 -60.20 12.64
CA ASN A 3 -113.85 -59.57 12.22
C ASN A 3 -113.58 -58.56 11.08
N ALA A 4 -114.09 -58.83 9.87
CA ALA A 4 -113.79 -58.01 8.71
C ALA A 4 -114.53 -56.66 8.79
N GLY A 5 -113.77 -55.55 8.85
CA GLY A 5 -114.31 -54.18 8.81
C GLY A 5 -114.64 -53.55 10.17
N ALA A 6 -114.27 -54.19 11.28
CA ALA A 6 -114.33 -53.64 12.64
C ALA A 6 -113.03 -53.99 13.38
N PRO A 7 -112.57 -53.18 14.35
CA PRO A 7 -111.34 -53.49 15.08
C PRO A 7 -111.46 -54.83 15.82
N HIS A 8 -110.40 -55.63 15.76
CA HIS A 8 -110.44 -57.01 16.21
C HIS A 8 -110.41 -57.10 17.72
N ALA A 9 -111.17 -58.06 18.24
CA ALA A 9 -111.27 -58.32 19.67
C ALA A 9 -110.49 -59.59 20.05
N LEU A 10 -109.63 -59.46 21.05
CA LEU A 10 -109.08 -60.60 21.78
C LEU A 10 -110.07 -61.02 22.86
N HIS A 11 -110.47 -62.29 22.82
CA HIS A 11 -111.30 -62.89 23.86
C HIS A 11 -110.38 -63.79 24.69
N VAL A 12 -110.12 -63.39 25.93
CA VAL A 12 -109.29 -64.19 26.84
C VAL A 12 -110.21 -65.10 27.64
N ASN A 13 -109.96 -66.41 27.58
CA ASN A 13 -110.63 -67.38 28.44
C ASN A 13 -110.05 -67.24 29.86
N ALA A 14 -110.88 -66.81 30.82
CA ALA A 14 -110.45 -66.59 32.20
C ALA A 14 -110.57 -67.86 33.07
N GLY A 15 -110.84 -69.03 32.47
CA GLY A 15 -111.15 -70.27 33.18
C GLY A 15 -109.96 -70.89 33.91
N GLY A 16 -109.89 -70.69 35.22
CA GLY A 16 -109.16 -71.58 36.13
C GLY A 16 -109.83 -72.95 36.26
N ALA A 17 -109.11 -73.94 36.81
CA ALA A 17 -109.58 -75.32 36.96
C ALA A 17 -110.96 -75.38 37.67
N GLY A 18 -112.01 -75.71 36.91
CA GLY A 18 -113.41 -75.80 37.39
C GLY A 18 -114.39 -74.75 36.85
N ALA A 19 -113.97 -73.79 36.03
CA ALA A 19 -114.84 -72.78 35.43
C ALA A 19 -115.44 -73.19 34.06
N SER A 20 -116.66 -72.72 33.75
CA SER A 20 -117.40 -72.99 32.49
C SER A 20 -116.68 -72.43 31.25
N LEU A 21 -116.62 -73.23 30.18
CA LEU A 21 -115.98 -72.93 28.89
C LEU A 21 -116.62 -71.76 28.09
N THR A 22 -117.64 -71.11 28.65
CA THR A 22 -118.37 -69.98 28.02
C THR A 22 -118.07 -68.63 28.68
N ALA A 23 -117.22 -68.57 29.72
CA ALA A 23 -116.85 -67.34 30.40
C ALA A 23 -115.58 -66.72 29.80
N TYR A 24 -115.76 -65.81 28.84
CA TYR A 24 -114.67 -64.96 28.33
C TYR A 24 -114.68 -63.60 29.04
N ALA A 25 -113.49 -63.06 29.31
CA ALA A 25 -113.35 -61.66 29.73
C ALA A 25 -113.89 -60.72 28.64
N SER A 26 -114.28 -59.49 29.02
CA SER A 26 -114.72 -58.48 28.05
C SER A 26 -113.66 -58.30 26.96
N PRO A 27 -114.06 -58.29 25.67
CA PRO A 27 -113.12 -58.28 24.56
C PRO A 27 -112.21 -57.04 24.57
N THR A 28 -110.90 -57.27 24.54
CA THR A 28 -109.91 -56.19 24.39
C THR A 28 -109.76 -55.87 22.90
N THR A 29 -109.92 -54.59 22.55
CA THR A 29 -109.84 -54.13 21.15
C THR A 29 -108.38 -53.91 20.76
N LEU A 30 -107.91 -54.54 19.68
CA LEU A 30 -106.55 -54.37 19.16
C LEU A 30 -106.51 -53.19 18.18
N ALA A 31 -105.95 -52.06 18.60
CA ALA A 31 -105.79 -50.87 17.75
C ALA A 31 -104.94 -51.17 16.50
N ASN A 32 -105.15 -50.42 15.40
CA ASN A 32 -104.43 -50.58 14.12
C ASN A 32 -104.66 -51.91 13.38
N THR A 33 -105.72 -52.66 13.69
CA THR A 33 -106.04 -53.93 13.03
C THR A 33 -107.34 -53.92 12.20
N ALA A 34 -108.02 -52.79 12.00
CA ALA A 34 -109.41 -52.71 11.50
C ALA A 34 -109.72 -53.44 10.16
N ALA A 35 -108.70 -53.82 9.39
CA ALA A 35 -108.81 -54.60 8.16
C ALA A 35 -107.94 -55.87 8.21
N ALA A 36 -107.87 -56.58 9.35
CA ALA A 36 -107.01 -57.75 9.45
C ALA A 36 -107.51 -58.92 8.61
N THR A 37 -106.58 -59.55 7.92
CA THR A 37 -106.80 -60.65 6.97
C THR A 37 -106.26 -61.98 7.48
N GLY A 38 -105.31 -61.95 8.42
CA GLY A 38 -104.75 -63.13 9.07
C GLY A 38 -104.04 -62.75 10.36
N ALA A 39 -103.83 -63.74 11.24
CA ALA A 39 -103.02 -63.58 12.43
C ALA A 39 -102.22 -64.86 12.71
N ALA A 40 -101.02 -64.69 13.24
CA ALA A 40 -100.13 -65.76 13.68
C ALA A 40 -99.70 -65.49 15.12
N ILE A 41 -99.45 -66.56 15.88
CA ILE A 41 -99.07 -66.49 17.29
C ILE A 41 -97.73 -67.20 17.47
N GLY A 42 -96.75 -66.51 18.04
CA GLY A 42 -95.37 -66.99 18.16
C GLY A 42 -94.58 -66.12 19.13
N ASP A 43 -93.52 -66.66 19.73
CA ASP A 43 -92.62 -65.87 20.57
C ASP A 43 -91.63 -65.14 19.64
N VAL A 44 -91.85 -63.83 19.46
CA VAL A 44 -91.12 -63.02 18.47
C VAL A 44 -90.02 -62.20 19.14
N ASP A 45 -90.21 -61.77 20.38
CA ASP A 45 -89.17 -61.03 21.11
C ASP A 45 -88.26 -61.93 21.96
N GLY A 46 -88.58 -63.22 22.09
CA GLY A 46 -87.75 -64.24 22.73
C GLY A 46 -87.91 -64.26 24.25
N ASP A 47 -88.98 -63.68 24.78
CA ASP A 47 -89.22 -63.56 26.22
C ASP A 47 -89.93 -64.80 26.83
N GLY A 48 -90.26 -65.79 26.00
CA GLY A 48 -90.92 -67.03 26.39
C GLY A 48 -92.45 -66.93 26.44
N PHE A 49 -93.04 -65.76 26.25
CA PHE A 49 -94.47 -65.55 26.08
C PHE A 49 -94.83 -65.48 24.60
N ARG A 50 -96.03 -65.98 24.25
CA ARG A 50 -96.46 -66.00 22.85
C ARG A 50 -97.07 -64.65 22.47
N ASP A 51 -96.50 -64.02 21.45
CA ASP A 51 -96.95 -62.76 20.85
C ASP A 51 -97.96 -62.98 19.74
N VAL A 52 -98.62 -61.91 19.31
CA VAL A 52 -99.60 -61.92 18.23
C VAL A 52 -99.14 -61.04 17.09
N VAL A 53 -98.98 -61.61 15.89
CA VAL A 53 -98.72 -60.85 14.66
C VAL A 53 -99.95 -60.88 13.77
N VAL A 54 -100.39 -59.71 13.34
CA VAL A 54 -101.64 -59.51 12.59
C VAL A 54 -101.33 -58.93 11.22
N ALA A 55 -101.71 -59.64 10.16
CA ALA A 55 -101.68 -59.12 8.79
C ALA A 55 -102.86 -58.16 8.59
N VAL A 56 -102.59 -56.97 8.05
CA VAL A 56 -103.59 -55.91 7.86
C VAL A 56 -103.68 -55.55 6.38
N ASN A 57 -104.89 -55.60 5.82
CA ASN A 57 -105.13 -55.17 4.46
C ASN A 57 -105.22 -53.64 4.39
N GLY A 58 -104.37 -52.99 3.59
CA GLY A 58 -104.27 -51.53 3.51
C GLY A 58 -103.28 -50.89 4.51
N GLY A 59 -102.49 -51.69 5.24
CA GLY A 59 -101.47 -51.20 6.17
C GLY A 59 -100.43 -52.27 6.54
N PRO A 60 -99.33 -51.89 7.21
CA PRO A 60 -98.30 -52.85 7.61
C PRO A 60 -98.84 -53.85 8.63
N ALA A 61 -98.32 -55.09 8.58
CA ALA A 61 -98.59 -56.09 9.60
C ALA A 61 -98.11 -55.59 10.98
N GLN A 62 -98.90 -55.88 12.01
CA GLN A 62 -98.72 -55.38 13.37
C GLN A 62 -98.29 -56.52 14.30
N VAL A 63 -97.27 -56.29 15.11
CA VAL A 63 -96.85 -57.16 16.21
C VAL A 63 -97.38 -56.60 17.52
N PHE A 64 -98.05 -57.45 18.30
CA PHE A 64 -98.50 -57.17 19.65
C PHE A 64 -97.75 -58.12 20.58
N ARG A 65 -96.82 -57.54 21.35
CA ARG A 65 -95.99 -58.32 22.27
C ARG A 65 -96.76 -58.62 23.54
N ASN A 66 -96.62 -59.82 24.06
CA ASN A 66 -97.32 -60.28 25.24
C ASN A 66 -96.48 -59.96 26.47
N ASN A 67 -96.90 -59.00 27.30
CA ASN A 67 -96.16 -58.59 28.50
C ASN A 67 -96.17 -59.66 29.61
N GLY A 68 -96.65 -60.87 29.32
CA GLY A 68 -96.67 -62.00 30.23
C GLY A 68 -97.78 -61.90 31.28
N PHE A 69 -97.48 -62.35 32.50
CA PHE A 69 -98.42 -62.36 33.62
C PHE A 69 -97.82 -61.62 34.81
N THR A 70 -98.63 -60.82 35.48
CA THR A 70 -98.29 -60.16 36.74
C THR A 70 -98.92 -60.92 37.91
N THR A 71 -98.15 -61.16 38.97
CA THR A 71 -98.65 -61.79 40.20
C THR A 71 -98.68 -60.76 41.33
N SER A 72 -99.86 -60.49 41.86
CA SER A 72 -100.05 -59.62 43.03
C SER A 72 -100.81 -60.41 44.11
N GLY A 73 -100.07 -60.84 45.14
CA GLY A 73 -100.56 -61.79 46.14
C GLY A 73 -100.71 -63.20 45.55
N GLU A 74 -101.81 -63.87 45.87
CA GLU A 74 -102.15 -65.21 45.36
C GLU A 74 -102.82 -65.18 43.96
N THR A 75 -102.97 -63.99 43.37
CA THR A 75 -103.66 -63.79 42.09
C THR A 75 -102.66 -63.50 40.97
N THR A 76 -102.66 -64.34 39.95
CA THR A 76 -101.93 -64.12 38.69
C THR A 76 -102.90 -63.59 37.64
N SER A 77 -102.64 -62.38 37.16
CA SER A 77 -103.40 -61.72 36.09
C SER A 77 -102.53 -61.57 34.85
N TRP A 78 -103.12 -61.81 33.68
CA TRP A 78 -102.44 -61.53 32.41
C TRP A 78 -102.15 -60.02 32.29
N ALA A 79 -100.91 -59.67 31.92
CA ALA A 79 -100.40 -58.29 31.89
C ALA A 79 -100.73 -57.55 30.58
N GLU A 80 -101.68 -58.09 29.82
CA GLU A 80 -102.14 -57.61 28.51
C GLU A 80 -101.05 -57.53 27.44
N LEU A 81 -101.44 -57.11 26.23
CA LEU A 81 -100.52 -56.91 25.12
C LEU A 81 -99.92 -55.50 25.16
N ALA A 82 -98.65 -55.36 24.76
CA ALA A 82 -98.02 -54.09 24.47
C ALA A 82 -98.70 -53.40 23.26
N ALA A 83 -98.42 -52.09 23.12
CA ALA A 83 -98.87 -51.34 21.96
C ALA A 83 -98.30 -51.93 20.65
N ALA A 84 -99.12 -51.87 19.59
CA ALA A 84 -98.77 -52.43 18.28
C ALA A 84 -97.47 -51.82 17.72
N THR A 85 -96.55 -52.68 17.29
CA THR A 85 -95.33 -52.29 16.55
C THR A 85 -95.38 -52.86 15.13
N PRO A 86 -95.18 -52.07 14.08
CA PRO A 86 -95.21 -52.60 12.71
C PRO A 86 -93.98 -53.49 12.42
N VAL A 87 -94.17 -54.59 11.69
CA VAL A 87 -93.08 -55.50 11.25
C VAL A 87 -92.06 -54.77 10.36
N ALA A 88 -92.53 -53.80 9.55
CA ALA A 88 -91.69 -52.91 8.75
C ALA A 88 -92.35 -51.53 8.61
N ALA A 89 -91.54 -50.47 8.47
CA ALA A 89 -92.05 -49.11 8.32
C ALA A 89 -92.64 -48.87 6.90
N ALA A 90 -93.84 -48.27 6.86
CA ALA A 90 -94.60 -47.75 5.71
C ALA A 90 -95.12 -48.73 4.62
N SER A 91 -96.45 -48.92 4.63
CA SER A 91 -97.35 -49.13 3.47
C SER A 91 -97.35 -50.44 2.66
N ALA A 92 -96.84 -51.56 3.16
CA ALA A 92 -97.07 -52.86 2.52
C ALA A 92 -98.38 -53.50 3.02
N THR A 93 -99.37 -53.64 2.12
CA THR A 93 -100.62 -54.38 2.38
C THR A 93 -100.31 -55.86 2.62
N ALA A 94 -100.53 -56.35 3.84
CA ALA A 94 -100.31 -57.75 4.20
C ALA A 94 -101.63 -58.54 4.13
N ASN A 95 -101.66 -59.58 3.31
CA ASN A 95 -102.82 -60.46 3.10
C ASN A 95 -102.79 -61.69 4.01
N ALA A 96 -101.61 -62.21 4.32
CA ALA A 96 -101.42 -63.31 5.26
C ALA A 96 -100.05 -63.18 5.94
N VAL A 97 -99.95 -63.76 7.13
CA VAL A 97 -98.73 -63.80 7.92
C VAL A 97 -98.52 -65.22 8.43
N ALA A 98 -97.27 -65.63 8.49
CA ALA A 98 -96.85 -66.83 9.19
C ALA A 98 -95.52 -66.60 9.91
N LEU A 99 -95.33 -67.34 11.01
CA LEU A 99 -94.16 -67.25 11.88
C LEU A 99 -93.45 -68.58 11.91
N ALA A 100 -92.16 -68.59 11.62
CA ALA A 100 -91.30 -69.75 11.77
C ALA A 100 -89.83 -69.33 11.77
N ASP A 101 -88.96 -70.18 12.32
CA ASP A 101 -87.51 -70.02 12.19
C ASP A 101 -87.09 -70.53 10.81
N VAL A 102 -86.81 -69.63 9.87
CA VAL A 102 -86.51 -70.00 8.47
C VAL A 102 -85.03 -70.00 8.15
N ASP A 103 -84.18 -69.35 8.97
CA ASP A 103 -82.73 -69.35 8.79
C ASP A 103 -81.98 -70.26 9.79
N GLY A 104 -82.72 -70.94 10.68
CA GLY A 104 -82.21 -71.94 11.62
C GLY A 104 -81.49 -71.35 12.82
N ASP A 105 -81.72 -70.06 13.11
CA ASP A 105 -81.07 -69.34 14.20
C ASP A 105 -81.78 -69.47 15.56
N GLY A 106 -82.90 -70.21 15.59
CA GLY A 106 -83.70 -70.49 16.78
C GLY A 106 -84.74 -69.41 17.10
N ARG A 107 -84.94 -68.41 16.23
CA ARG A 107 -85.87 -67.29 16.45
C ARG A 107 -87.02 -67.34 15.45
N HIS A 108 -88.22 -66.93 15.86
CA HIS A 108 -89.33 -66.83 14.91
C HIS A 108 -89.13 -65.61 14.00
N ASP A 109 -88.99 -65.88 12.71
CA ASP A 109 -89.01 -64.90 11.63
C ASP A 109 -90.43 -64.67 11.14
N VAL A 110 -90.63 -63.57 10.41
CA VAL A 110 -91.94 -63.22 9.84
C VAL A 110 -91.91 -63.37 8.33
N VAL A 111 -92.80 -64.23 7.82
CA VAL A 111 -93.10 -64.30 6.39
C VAL A 111 -94.44 -63.62 6.13
N LEU A 112 -94.42 -62.62 5.25
CA LEU A 112 -95.61 -61.86 4.86
C LEU A 112 -95.95 -62.11 3.39
N ALA A 113 -97.19 -62.52 3.14
CA ALA A 113 -97.76 -62.46 1.81
C ALA A 113 -98.38 -61.09 1.62
N THR A 114 -97.81 -60.31 0.71
CA THR A 114 -98.25 -58.94 0.43
C THR A 114 -98.78 -58.81 -0.99
N THR A 115 -99.37 -57.65 -1.31
CA THR A 115 -99.72 -57.32 -2.70
C THR A 115 -98.51 -57.14 -3.61
N ALA A 116 -97.29 -57.01 -3.07
CA ALA A 116 -96.05 -56.80 -3.83
C ALA A 116 -95.15 -58.06 -3.91
N GLY A 117 -95.57 -59.16 -3.29
CA GLY A 117 -94.76 -60.37 -3.19
C GLY A 117 -94.76 -61.00 -1.80
N VAL A 118 -94.01 -62.08 -1.66
CA VAL A 118 -93.69 -62.72 -0.39
C VAL A 118 -92.41 -62.11 0.15
N LEU A 119 -92.51 -61.52 1.34
CA LEU A 119 -91.38 -60.88 2.03
C LEU A 119 -91.00 -61.71 3.24
N LEU A 120 -89.70 -61.93 3.41
CA LEU A 120 -89.10 -62.52 4.60
C LEU A 120 -88.41 -61.45 5.43
N HIS A 121 -88.78 -61.38 6.70
CA HIS A 121 -88.18 -60.52 7.70
C HIS A 121 -87.48 -61.37 8.76
N LEU A 122 -86.15 -61.42 8.69
CA LEU A 122 -85.33 -62.15 9.66
C LEU A 122 -85.24 -61.39 10.99
N ASN A 123 -85.42 -62.10 12.09
CA ASN A 123 -85.43 -61.56 13.44
C ASN A 123 -84.01 -61.28 13.94
N ARG A 124 -83.74 -60.05 14.41
CA ARG A 124 -82.42 -59.69 14.95
C ARG A 124 -82.22 -60.19 16.39
N GLY A 125 -83.27 -60.67 17.05
CA GLY A 125 -83.24 -61.12 18.43
C GLY A 125 -83.03 -60.00 19.45
N ALA A 126 -82.74 -60.37 20.70
CA ALA A 126 -82.44 -59.42 21.76
C ALA A 126 -81.00 -58.90 21.68
N GLY A 127 -80.80 -57.62 21.97
CA GLY A 127 -79.48 -57.01 22.13
C GLY A 127 -78.83 -57.39 23.46
N VAL A 128 -77.61 -56.91 23.72
CA VAL A 128 -76.86 -57.19 24.97
C VAL A 128 -77.60 -56.78 26.26
N ALA A 129 -78.56 -55.85 26.17
CA ALA A 129 -79.40 -55.40 27.29
C ALA A 129 -80.71 -56.19 27.44
N GLY A 130 -80.98 -57.18 26.60
CA GLY A 130 -82.22 -57.97 26.59
C GLY A 130 -83.36 -57.37 25.76
N ASP A 131 -83.21 -56.15 25.23
CA ASP A 131 -84.24 -55.51 24.40
C ASP A 131 -84.26 -56.08 22.98
N TRP A 132 -85.46 -56.43 22.49
CA TRP A 132 -85.67 -56.88 21.12
C TRP A 132 -85.27 -55.84 20.08
N GLN A 133 -84.39 -56.22 19.15
CA GLN A 133 -83.78 -55.32 18.15
C GLN A 133 -84.58 -55.21 16.84
N GLY A 134 -85.79 -55.78 16.79
CA GLY A 134 -86.66 -55.78 15.60
C GLY A 134 -86.17 -56.69 14.48
N PHE A 135 -86.65 -56.46 13.25
CA PHE A 135 -86.34 -57.27 12.07
C PHE A 135 -85.26 -56.64 11.17
N ARG A 136 -84.50 -57.46 10.43
CA ARG A 136 -83.61 -57.00 9.34
C ARG A 136 -84.43 -56.41 8.18
N SER A 137 -83.75 -55.72 7.25
CA SER A 137 -84.37 -55.31 6.00
C SER A 137 -84.93 -56.52 5.25
N ALA A 138 -86.14 -56.38 4.69
CA ALA A 138 -86.85 -57.48 4.08
C ALA A 138 -86.10 -58.08 2.89
N ALA A 139 -86.08 -59.41 2.80
CA ALA A 139 -85.71 -60.13 1.59
C ALA A 139 -86.97 -60.53 0.80
N THR A 140 -87.03 -60.21 -0.49
CA THR A 140 -88.14 -60.65 -1.35
C THR A 140 -87.90 -62.09 -1.79
N LEU A 141 -88.72 -63.02 -1.29
CA LEU A 141 -88.64 -64.44 -1.64
C LEU A 141 -89.37 -64.76 -2.95
N SER A 142 -90.44 -64.03 -3.23
CA SER A 142 -91.17 -64.13 -4.51
C SER A 142 -91.82 -62.79 -4.82
N PRO A 143 -91.78 -62.29 -6.06
CA PRO A 143 -92.50 -61.08 -6.45
C PRO A 143 -94.02 -61.33 -6.64
N THR A 144 -94.50 -62.56 -6.49
CA THR A 144 -95.91 -62.93 -6.73
C THR A 144 -96.77 -62.62 -5.51
N ALA A 145 -97.87 -61.88 -5.70
CA ALA A 145 -98.78 -61.54 -4.62
C ALA A 145 -99.48 -62.79 -4.04
N GLY A 146 -99.45 -62.92 -2.71
CA GLY A 146 -100.06 -64.04 -1.99
C GLY A 146 -101.34 -63.66 -1.26
N THR A 147 -102.24 -64.62 -1.10
CA THR A 147 -103.49 -64.50 -0.31
C THR A 147 -103.48 -65.41 0.93
N ALA A 148 -102.63 -66.44 0.97
CA ALA A 148 -102.46 -67.33 2.12
C ALA A 148 -101.02 -67.84 2.21
N LEU A 149 -100.59 -68.20 3.43
CA LEU A 149 -99.28 -68.79 3.70
C LEU A 149 -99.45 -70.02 4.58
N ALA A 150 -98.64 -71.04 4.29
CA ALA A 150 -98.33 -72.11 5.23
C ALA A 150 -96.83 -72.40 5.14
N LEU A 151 -96.21 -72.68 6.28
CA LEU A 151 -94.85 -73.19 6.32
C LEU A 151 -94.89 -74.63 6.78
N ALA A 152 -94.17 -75.48 6.07
CA ALA A 152 -94.02 -76.88 6.41
C ALA A 152 -92.70 -77.36 5.83
N ARG A 153 -92.08 -78.32 6.51
CA ARG A 153 -91.01 -79.09 5.88
C ARG A 153 -91.64 -80.03 4.86
N LEU A 154 -91.41 -79.79 3.56
CA LEU A 154 -91.94 -80.61 2.47
C LEU A 154 -90.88 -81.57 1.92
N ASP A 155 -89.61 -81.30 2.15
CA ASP A 155 -88.52 -82.21 1.80
C ASP A 155 -87.65 -82.63 3.00
N ALA A 156 -86.52 -83.29 2.73
CA ALA A 156 -85.66 -83.87 3.76
C ALA A 156 -84.62 -82.90 4.31
N ASP A 157 -84.56 -81.67 3.82
CA ASP A 157 -83.66 -80.67 4.35
C ASP A 157 -84.17 -80.13 5.70
N THR A 158 -83.29 -79.42 6.40
CA THR A 158 -83.60 -78.93 7.74
C THR A 158 -84.34 -77.60 7.74
N ASP A 159 -84.53 -76.97 6.57
CA ASP A 159 -85.21 -75.70 6.46
C ASP A 159 -86.74 -75.89 6.28
N LEU A 160 -87.46 -74.77 6.25
CA LEU A 160 -88.91 -74.74 6.13
C LEU A 160 -89.29 -74.22 4.76
N ASP A 161 -90.01 -75.03 3.99
CA ASP A 161 -90.59 -74.62 2.73
C ASP A 161 -91.81 -73.72 2.94
N ILE A 162 -91.98 -72.76 2.02
CA ILE A 162 -93.12 -71.85 2.03
C ILE A 162 -94.13 -72.29 0.96
N LEU A 163 -95.33 -72.66 1.41
CA LEU A 163 -96.51 -72.85 0.59
C LEU A 163 -97.25 -71.51 0.45
N LEU A 164 -97.15 -70.92 -0.73
CA LEU A 164 -97.79 -69.66 -1.09
C LEU A 164 -99.12 -69.91 -1.80
N GLY A 165 -100.23 -69.54 -1.17
CA GLY A 165 -101.52 -69.45 -1.85
C GLY A 165 -101.61 -68.16 -2.66
N THR A 166 -101.89 -68.25 -3.96
CA THR A 166 -102.11 -67.11 -4.86
C THR A 166 -103.51 -67.21 -5.50
N ALA A 167 -103.96 -66.15 -6.17
CA ALA A 167 -105.21 -66.19 -6.94
C ALA A 167 -105.20 -67.24 -8.08
N ALA A 168 -104.02 -67.73 -8.50
CA ALA A 168 -103.83 -68.70 -9.57
C ALA A 168 -103.60 -70.15 -9.08
N GLY A 169 -103.50 -70.37 -7.76
CA GLY A 169 -103.18 -71.68 -7.17
C GLY A 169 -102.08 -71.61 -6.10
N VAL A 170 -101.63 -72.77 -5.61
CA VAL A 170 -100.59 -72.88 -4.57
C VAL A 170 -99.21 -73.08 -5.23
N GLN A 171 -98.21 -72.31 -4.81
CA GLN A 171 -96.80 -72.41 -5.20
C GLN A 171 -95.94 -72.85 -4.00
N VAL A 172 -94.86 -73.60 -4.25
CA VAL A 172 -93.86 -73.99 -3.24
C VAL A 172 -92.55 -73.23 -3.52
N LEU A 173 -91.97 -72.62 -2.48
CA LEU A 173 -90.68 -71.93 -2.52
C LEU A 173 -89.70 -72.65 -1.56
N SER A 174 -88.63 -73.25 -2.10
CA SER A 174 -87.57 -73.96 -1.36
C SER A 174 -86.24 -73.19 -1.33
N GLY A 175 -85.49 -73.25 -0.22
CA GLY A 175 -84.26 -72.48 0.03
C GLY A 175 -82.94 -73.18 -0.37
N THR A 176 -81.85 -72.43 -0.61
CA THR A 176 -80.45 -72.95 -0.64
C THR A 176 -79.46 -71.92 -0.06
N PRO A 177 -78.42 -72.30 0.72
CA PRO A 177 -77.56 -71.33 1.44
C PRO A 177 -76.30 -70.88 0.66
N ALA A 178 -75.87 -69.62 0.87
CA ALA A 178 -74.55 -69.09 0.52
C ALA A 178 -73.87 -68.50 1.76
N SER A 179 -72.64 -68.91 2.07
CA SER A 179 -71.88 -68.43 3.24
C SER A 179 -70.70 -67.54 2.83
N THR A 180 -70.60 -66.35 3.43
CA THR A 180 -69.36 -65.54 3.45
C THR A 180 -68.50 -65.97 4.63
N SER A 181 -67.19 -66.08 4.43
CA SER A 181 -66.24 -66.46 5.48
C SER A 181 -65.43 -65.24 5.92
N THR A 182 -65.55 -64.87 7.18
CA THR A 182 -64.72 -63.82 7.81
C THR A 182 -63.62 -64.49 8.63
N LEU A 183 -62.38 -64.10 8.42
CA LEU A 183 -61.23 -64.55 9.21
C LEU A 183 -60.61 -63.34 9.90
N ALA A 184 -60.83 -63.20 11.20
CA ALA A 184 -60.31 -62.09 11.96
C ALA A 184 -59.65 -62.56 13.26
N PHE A 185 -58.55 -61.91 13.62
CA PHE A 185 -57.64 -62.37 14.66
C PHE A 185 -57.03 -61.19 15.42
N SER A 186 -56.73 -61.41 16.70
CA SER A 186 -56.11 -60.42 17.59
C SER A 186 -55.12 -61.12 18.52
N GLN A 187 -53.99 -60.48 18.82
CA GLN A 187 -52.86 -61.03 19.60
C GLN A 187 -52.24 -62.31 19.01
N VAL A 188 -52.18 -62.41 17.68
CA VAL A 188 -51.57 -63.58 17.03
C VAL A 188 -50.07 -63.41 16.87
N THR A 189 -49.32 -64.44 17.26
CA THR A 189 -47.91 -64.56 16.91
C THR A 189 -47.74 -65.48 15.71
N VAL A 190 -47.15 -64.99 14.62
CA VAL A 190 -46.79 -65.76 13.43
C VAL A 190 -45.27 -65.89 13.37
N SER A 191 -44.74 -67.11 13.44
CA SER A 191 -43.31 -67.36 13.24
C SER A 191 -43.07 -67.99 11.87
N LEU A 192 -42.34 -67.29 11.01
CA LEU A 192 -41.89 -67.74 9.70
C LEU A 192 -40.42 -68.15 9.83
N THR A 193 -40.14 -69.45 9.67
CA THR A 193 -38.76 -69.97 9.66
C THR A 193 -38.44 -70.43 8.24
N ASP A 194 -37.60 -69.67 7.54
CA ASP A 194 -36.90 -70.16 6.36
C ASP A 194 -35.68 -70.96 6.86
N GLY A 195 -35.50 -72.19 6.39
CA GLY A 195 -34.42 -73.08 6.81
C GLY A 195 -33.00 -72.55 6.55
N VAL A 196 -32.83 -71.38 5.90
CA VAL A 196 -31.52 -70.78 5.58
C VAL A 196 -31.26 -69.45 6.30
N LYS A 197 -32.29 -68.73 6.75
CA LYS A 197 -32.15 -67.42 7.43
C LYS A 197 -33.06 -67.41 8.66
N GLY A 198 -32.51 -67.05 9.82
CA GLY A 198 -33.14 -67.24 11.14
C GLY A 198 -34.60 -66.77 11.28
N PRO A 199 -35.30 -67.21 12.35
CA PRO A 199 -36.75 -67.05 12.46
C PRO A 199 -37.19 -65.58 12.44
N LEU A 200 -38.16 -65.27 11.57
CA LEU A 200 -38.89 -64.02 11.52
C LEU A 200 -40.20 -64.21 12.30
N SER A 201 -40.37 -63.51 13.42
CA SER A 201 -41.60 -63.58 14.21
C SER A 201 -42.38 -62.26 14.10
N ILE A 202 -43.69 -62.34 13.86
CA ILE A 202 -44.64 -61.24 13.99
C ILE A 202 -45.43 -61.53 15.26
N THR A 203 -45.39 -60.66 16.25
CA THR A 203 -46.05 -60.75 17.57
C THR A 203 -47.11 -59.66 17.69
N ASP A 204 -48.08 -59.82 18.60
CA ASP A 204 -49.21 -58.90 18.77
C ASP A 204 -50.01 -58.63 17.49
N GLY A 205 -50.09 -59.63 16.61
CA GLY A 205 -50.76 -59.55 15.32
C GLY A 205 -52.26 -59.30 15.46
N GLN A 206 -52.77 -58.22 14.88
CA GLN A 206 -54.19 -57.88 14.81
C GLN A 206 -54.57 -57.60 13.36
N GLY A 207 -55.62 -58.26 12.87
CA GLY A 207 -56.07 -58.10 11.50
C GLY A 207 -57.39 -58.78 11.21
N ALA A 208 -57.96 -58.43 10.07
CA ALA A 208 -59.17 -59.04 9.56
C ALA A 208 -59.08 -59.21 8.04
N PHE A 209 -59.56 -60.35 7.55
CA PHE A 209 -59.72 -60.67 6.15
C PHE A 209 -61.18 -61.04 5.88
N LEU A 210 -61.74 -60.40 4.86
CA LEU A 210 -63.02 -60.71 4.26
C LEU A 210 -62.78 -61.51 2.97
N LEU A 211 -63.37 -62.69 2.87
CA LEU A 211 -63.34 -63.50 1.64
C LEU A 211 -64.67 -63.29 0.90
N LEU A 212 -64.60 -62.56 -0.22
CA LEU A 212 -65.75 -62.32 -1.08
C LEU A 212 -65.86 -63.46 -2.13
N PRO A 213 -67.01 -64.16 -2.23
CA PRO A 213 -67.19 -65.27 -3.15
C PRO A 213 -67.23 -64.80 -4.62
N GLY A 214 -66.54 -65.52 -5.50
CA GLY A 214 -66.44 -65.23 -6.95
C GLY A 214 -65.05 -65.54 -7.51
N ALA A 215 -64.92 -65.77 -8.82
CA ALA A 215 -63.62 -65.88 -9.46
C ALA A 215 -62.94 -64.50 -9.51
N ALA A 216 -61.62 -64.45 -9.30
CA ALA A 216 -60.84 -63.22 -9.43
C ALA A 216 -61.10 -62.57 -10.81
N PRO A 217 -61.30 -61.24 -10.89
CA PRO A 217 -61.04 -60.24 -9.84
C PRO A 217 -62.31 -59.79 -9.09
N VAL A 218 -63.48 -60.43 -9.34
CA VAL A 218 -64.77 -60.06 -8.73
C VAL A 218 -64.94 -60.69 -7.34
N GLY A 219 -64.34 -61.86 -7.10
CA GLY A 219 -64.16 -62.44 -5.76
C GLY A 219 -62.67 -62.53 -5.38
N GLY A 220 -62.38 -62.44 -4.09
CA GLY A 220 -61.00 -62.37 -3.59
C GLY A 220 -60.91 -61.99 -2.11
N ILE A 221 -59.68 -61.78 -1.65
CA ILE A 221 -59.37 -61.41 -0.26
C ILE A 221 -59.30 -59.89 -0.16
N VAL A 222 -60.00 -59.31 0.82
CA VAL A 222 -59.84 -57.92 1.23
C VAL A 222 -59.52 -57.92 2.72
N GLY A 223 -58.44 -57.26 3.13
CA GLY A 223 -58.09 -57.29 4.53
C GLY A 223 -56.99 -56.35 4.93
N THR A 224 -56.90 -56.15 6.24
CA THR A 224 -55.79 -55.46 6.87
C THR A 224 -55.23 -56.33 7.97
N PHE A 225 -53.91 -56.33 8.15
CA PHE A 225 -53.29 -56.91 9.33
C PHE A 225 -52.11 -56.07 9.77
N SER A 226 -51.84 -56.07 11.07
CA SER A 226 -50.71 -55.37 11.68
C SER A 226 -50.09 -56.21 12.78
N GLY A 227 -48.80 -56.03 13.06
CA GLY A 227 -48.12 -56.72 14.16
C GLY A 227 -46.68 -56.28 14.32
N SER A 228 -46.11 -56.52 15.50
CA SER A 228 -44.71 -56.20 15.86
C SER A 228 -43.77 -57.26 15.31
N ILE A 229 -42.74 -56.89 14.57
CA ILE A 229 -41.76 -57.82 14.00
C ILE A 229 -40.54 -57.93 14.91
N SER A 230 -40.06 -59.16 15.10
CA SER A 230 -38.72 -59.47 15.63
C SER A 230 -38.00 -60.39 14.63
N ALA A 231 -36.83 -59.99 14.13
CA ALA A 231 -36.04 -60.82 13.22
C ALA A 231 -34.60 -60.96 13.70
N THR A 232 -34.21 -62.16 14.13
CA THR A 232 -32.89 -62.40 14.76
C THR A 232 -31.71 -62.38 13.76
N ALA A 233 -31.97 -62.29 12.45
CA ALA A 233 -30.96 -62.54 11.41
C ALA A 233 -30.72 -61.40 10.39
N GLY A 234 -31.11 -60.15 10.67
CA GLY A 234 -30.99 -59.08 9.67
C GLY A 234 -30.85 -57.65 10.17
N GLY A 235 -30.61 -57.41 11.46
CA GLY A 235 -30.58 -56.03 12.01
C GLY A 235 -31.96 -55.37 12.07
N LEU A 236 -33.02 -56.14 12.31
CA LEU A 236 -34.33 -55.61 12.72
C LEU A 236 -34.53 -55.99 14.20
N ASP A 237 -34.42 -55.02 15.11
CA ASP A 237 -34.64 -55.23 16.55
C ASP A 237 -36.13 -55.14 16.91
N ALA A 238 -36.50 -55.67 18.07
CA ALA A 238 -37.88 -55.84 18.52
C ALA A 238 -38.58 -54.49 18.78
N GLY A 239 -39.52 -54.13 17.89
CA GLY A 239 -40.33 -52.91 18.05
C GLY A 239 -40.93 -52.34 16.76
N ALA A 240 -40.47 -52.76 15.58
CA ALA A 240 -41.05 -52.37 14.31
C ALA A 240 -42.43 -53.01 14.10
N ARG A 241 -43.49 -52.21 14.06
CA ARG A 241 -44.84 -52.64 13.67
C ARG A 241 -45.03 -52.56 12.17
N VAL A 242 -45.39 -53.66 11.55
CA VAL A 242 -45.79 -53.68 10.15
C VAL A 242 -47.30 -53.69 10.07
N SER A 243 -47.87 -52.85 9.22
CA SER A 243 -49.27 -52.89 8.81
C SER A 243 -49.35 -53.13 7.31
N VAL A 244 -50.16 -54.09 6.90
CA VAL A 244 -50.43 -54.41 5.51
C VAL A 244 -51.91 -54.20 5.25
N ARG A 245 -52.21 -53.48 4.17
CA ARG A 245 -53.55 -53.38 3.59
C ARG A 245 -53.53 -54.09 2.25
N TYR A 246 -54.45 -55.01 2.04
CA TYR A 246 -54.56 -55.82 0.85
C TYR A 246 -55.99 -55.76 0.32
N ASN A 247 -56.16 -55.36 -0.93
CA ASN A 247 -57.42 -55.50 -1.64
C ASN A 247 -57.17 -56.16 -3.00
N GLY A 248 -57.48 -57.46 -3.07
CA GLY A 248 -57.40 -58.27 -4.28
C GLY A 248 -58.65 -58.21 -5.16
N THR A 249 -59.63 -57.36 -4.82
CA THR A 249 -60.92 -57.27 -5.53
C THR A 249 -61.06 -55.93 -6.25
N THR A 250 -61.89 -55.87 -7.29
CA THR A 250 -62.21 -54.61 -8.01
C THR A 250 -63.26 -53.75 -7.30
N THR A 251 -63.73 -54.19 -6.14
CA THR A 251 -64.79 -53.56 -5.33
C THR A 251 -64.22 -52.79 -4.15
N ALA A 252 -64.79 -51.61 -3.90
CA ALA A 252 -64.62 -50.88 -2.65
C ALA A 252 -65.33 -51.64 -1.52
N VAL A 253 -64.71 -51.68 -0.34
CA VAL A 253 -65.25 -52.35 0.86
C VAL A 253 -65.30 -51.35 1.98
N ASP A 254 -66.40 -51.37 2.74
CA ASP A 254 -66.61 -50.55 3.94
C ASP A 254 -67.33 -51.40 4.99
N GLU A 255 -66.58 -52.28 5.62
CA GLU A 255 -67.06 -53.17 6.68
C GLU A 255 -66.26 -52.95 7.97
N THR A 256 -66.88 -53.19 9.13
CA THR A 256 -66.17 -53.19 10.42
C THR A 256 -66.32 -54.57 11.06
N ILE A 257 -65.19 -55.24 11.26
CA ILE A 257 -65.16 -56.56 11.88
C ILE A 257 -64.71 -56.40 13.33
N THR A 258 -65.51 -56.89 14.28
CA THR A 258 -65.18 -56.79 15.71
C THR A 258 -64.65 -58.12 16.23
N VAL A 259 -63.46 -58.12 16.84
CA VAL A 259 -62.85 -59.32 17.46
C VAL A 259 -62.32 -58.98 18.84
N GLY A 260 -62.74 -59.73 19.86
CA GLY A 260 -62.29 -59.51 21.24
C GLY A 260 -62.60 -58.12 21.80
N GLY A 261 -63.66 -57.46 21.30
CA GLY A 261 -64.04 -56.09 21.67
C GLY A 261 -63.31 -54.98 20.90
N VAL A 262 -62.40 -55.32 19.98
CA VAL A 262 -61.69 -54.36 19.14
C VAL A 262 -62.34 -54.30 17.75
N ALA A 263 -62.78 -53.11 17.33
CA ALA A 263 -63.33 -52.86 16.00
C ALA A 263 -62.20 -52.65 14.99
N ILE A 264 -62.12 -53.51 13.97
CA ILE A 264 -61.14 -53.44 12.87
C ILE A 264 -61.87 -52.97 11.60
N PRO A 265 -61.69 -51.70 11.17
CA PRO A 265 -62.33 -51.18 9.97
C PRO A 265 -61.60 -51.67 8.70
N LEU A 266 -62.36 -52.23 7.76
CA LEU A 266 -61.94 -52.61 6.41
C LEU A 266 -62.50 -51.57 5.42
N VAL A 267 -61.80 -50.44 5.29
CA VAL A 267 -62.20 -49.34 4.39
C VAL A 267 -61.23 -49.24 3.22
N PHE A 268 -61.72 -49.49 2.01
CA PHE A 268 -61.00 -49.36 0.74
C PHE A 268 -61.81 -48.53 -0.25
N THR A 269 -61.25 -47.41 -0.70
CA THR A 269 -61.90 -46.49 -1.66
C THR A 269 -61.82 -47.02 -3.10
N ALA A 270 -62.54 -46.40 -4.03
CA ALA A 270 -62.54 -46.79 -5.45
C ALA A 270 -61.15 -46.76 -6.13
N GLY A 271 -60.16 -46.03 -5.60
CA GLY A 271 -58.77 -46.03 -6.07
C GLY A 271 -57.85 -47.05 -5.38
N GLN A 272 -58.37 -47.80 -4.40
CA GLN A 272 -57.63 -48.76 -3.56
C GLN A 272 -58.17 -50.18 -3.78
N VAL A 273 -58.31 -50.54 -5.05
CA VAL A 273 -58.85 -51.82 -5.53
C VAL A 273 -57.85 -52.50 -6.47
N ALA A 274 -58.01 -53.80 -6.70
CA ALA A 274 -57.22 -54.53 -7.67
C ALA A 274 -57.40 -53.97 -9.09
N THR A 275 -56.29 -53.89 -9.81
CA THR A 275 -56.26 -53.63 -11.26
C THR A 275 -56.19 -54.95 -12.02
N VAL A 276 -56.36 -54.92 -13.35
CA VAL A 276 -56.30 -56.14 -14.19
C VAL A 276 -54.98 -56.90 -14.12
N THR A 277 -53.89 -56.26 -13.66
CA THR A 277 -52.54 -56.85 -13.59
C THR A 277 -52.03 -57.06 -12.17
N ALA A 278 -52.61 -56.42 -11.14
CA ALA A 278 -52.12 -56.54 -9.77
C ALA A 278 -53.17 -56.17 -8.70
N PRO A 279 -53.16 -56.83 -7.52
CA PRO A 279 -53.94 -56.41 -6.37
C PRO A 279 -53.41 -55.09 -5.79
N TYR A 280 -54.25 -54.35 -5.07
CA TYR A 280 -53.79 -53.21 -4.27
C TYR A 280 -53.13 -53.72 -3.00
N VAL A 281 -51.84 -53.40 -2.82
CA VAL A 281 -51.09 -53.74 -1.61
C VAL A 281 -50.38 -52.49 -1.10
N GLN A 282 -50.62 -52.15 0.16
CA GLN A 282 -49.88 -51.12 0.86
C GLN A 282 -49.23 -51.76 2.09
N VAL A 283 -47.90 -51.66 2.18
CA VAL A 283 -47.14 -52.09 3.35
C VAL A 283 -46.55 -50.84 4.00
N ALA A 284 -46.83 -50.64 5.27
CA ALA A 284 -46.18 -49.62 6.09
C ALA A 284 -45.46 -50.30 7.25
N VAL A 285 -44.22 -49.91 7.48
CA VAL A 285 -43.41 -50.33 8.63
C VAL A 285 -43.22 -49.10 9.52
N SER A 286 -43.55 -49.21 10.80
CA SER A 286 -43.45 -48.14 11.79
C SER A 286 -42.69 -48.63 13.02
N GLY A 287 -41.56 -48.00 13.36
CA GLY A 287 -40.78 -48.32 14.56
C GLY A 287 -39.27 -48.28 14.33
N ALA A 288 -38.49 -48.58 15.39
CA ALA A 288 -37.04 -48.47 15.38
C ALA A 288 -36.38 -49.67 14.66
N LEU A 289 -35.78 -49.41 13.50
CA LEU A 289 -34.92 -50.33 12.74
C LEU A 289 -33.47 -50.12 13.15
N LYS A 290 -32.80 -51.14 13.68
CA LYS A 290 -31.43 -51.04 14.20
C LYS A 290 -30.41 -51.77 13.33
N LEU A 291 -29.67 -51.04 12.50
CA LEU A 291 -28.63 -51.61 11.63
C LEU A 291 -27.30 -51.72 12.38
N GLY A 292 -27.04 -52.89 12.97
CA GLY A 292 -25.85 -53.15 13.79
C GLY A 292 -25.89 -52.42 15.13
N ASP A 293 -24.73 -52.21 15.76
CA ASP A 293 -24.67 -51.58 17.10
C ASP A 293 -24.72 -50.04 17.06
N PHE A 294 -24.69 -49.45 15.87
CA PHE A 294 -24.41 -48.02 15.72
C PHE A 294 -25.39 -47.23 14.87
N VAL A 295 -26.40 -47.85 14.24
CA VAL A 295 -27.45 -47.11 13.50
C VAL A 295 -28.82 -47.56 14.00
N GLU A 296 -29.70 -46.62 14.28
CA GLU A 296 -31.08 -46.85 14.72
C GLU A 296 -32.01 -45.89 13.98
N ILE A 297 -33.08 -46.37 13.35
CA ILE A 297 -33.95 -45.60 12.46
C ILE A 297 -35.39 -45.72 12.97
N ALA A 298 -35.97 -44.67 13.51
CA ALA A 298 -37.36 -44.64 13.94
C ALA A 298 -38.23 -43.83 12.97
N GLY A 299 -39.42 -44.34 12.65
CA GLY A 299 -40.41 -43.64 11.82
C GLY A 299 -41.19 -44.60 10.93
N THR A 300 -41.92 -44.05 9.95
CA THR A 300 -42.75 -44.83 9.01
C THR A 300 -42.14 -44.83 7.62
N ILE A 301 -41.91 -46.01 7.06
CA ILE A 301 -41.53 -46.19 5.65
C ILE A 301 -42.72 -46.85 4.93
N ALA A 302 -43.22 -46.20 3.88
CA ALA A 302 -44.33 -46.70 3.08
C ALA A 302 -43.80 -47.26 1.75
N PHE A 303 -44.25 -48.47 1.40
CA PHE A 303 -43.95 -49.12 0.13
C PHE A 303 -45.25 -49.20 -0.68
N ASP A 304 -45.28 -48.55 -1.85
CA ASP A 304 -46.35 -48.72 -2.82
C ASP A 304 -45.95 -49.75 -3.89
N SER A 305 -46.95 -50.45 -4.44
CA SER A 305 -46.75 -51.47 -5.47
C SER A 305 -46.91 -50.92 -6.90
N GLY A 306 -46.93 -49.59 -7.09
CA GLY A 306 -47.39 -48.94 -8.33
C GLY A 306 -46.34 -48.17 -9.12
N GLY A 307 -45.24 -47.76 -8.50
CA GLY A 307 -44.09 -47.14 -9.19
C GLY A 307 -42.85 -47.32 -8.34
N GLY A 308 -41.71 -47.69 -8.93
CA GLY A 308 -40.49 -48.08 -8.20
C GLY A 308 -39.80 -46.99 -7.35
N GLU A 309 -40.53 -45.99 -6.85
CA GLU A 309 -40.11 -44.88 -6.00
C GLU A 309 -40.74 -45.00 -4.60
N ILE A 310 -39.90 -45.21 -3.60
CA ILE A 310 -40.24 -45.29 -2.18
C ILE A 310 -40.25 -43.86 -1.63
N THR A 311 -41.39 -43.43 -1.07
CA THR A 311 -41.48 -42.15 -0.36
C THR A 311 -41.07 -42.34 1.10
N VAL A 312 -40.15 -41.50 1.55
CA VAL A 312 -39.66 -41.43 2.94
C VAL A 312 -40.28 -40.20 3.60
N THR A 313 -40.93 -40.38 4.74
CA THR A 313 -41.58 -39.28 5.46
C THR A 313 -41.24 -39.30 6.94
N ASN A 314 -40.70 -38.18 7.43
CA ASN A 314 -40.45 -37.87 8.83
C ASN A 314 -39.68 -38.96 9.60
N LEU A 315 -38.63 -39.55 9.00
CA LEU A 315 -37.79 -40.49 9.75
C LEU A 315 -36.85 -39.76 10.71
N VAL A 316 -36.51 -40.44 11.81
CA VAL A 316 -35.42 -40.08 12.69
C VAL A 316 -34.37 -41.18 12.61
N VAL A 317 -33.16 -40.85 12.16
CA VAL A 317 -32.03 -41.78 12.11
C VAL A 317 -31.00 -41.35 13.15
N PHE A 318 -30.67 -42.23 14.08
CA PHE A 318 -29.55 -42.10 14.99
C PHE A 318 -28.37 -42.92 14.48
N VAL A 319 -27.17 -42.35 14.53
CA VAL A 319 -25.90 -43.01 14.24
C VAL A 319 -24.93 -42.75 15.38
N GLY A 320 -24.60 -43.74 16.22
CA GLY A 320 -23.71 -43.53 17.37
C GLY A 320 -23.62 -44.66 18.38
N GLN A 321 -23.15 -44.34 19.58
CA GLN A 321 -23.00 -45.26 20.71
C GLN A 321 -24.13 -45.06 21.75
N GLY A 322 -24.69 -46.18 22.22
CA GLY A 322 -25.87 -46.22 23.08
C GLY A 322 -27.17 -46.23 22.28
N PRO A 323 -28.32 -46.55 22.90
CA PRO A 323 -29.61 -46.49 22.21
C PRO A 323 -29.96 -45.03 21.89
N GLY A 324 -30.31 -44.75 20.64
CA GLY A 324 -30.69 -43.42 20.16
C GLY A 324 -32.07 -42.99 20.65
N PHE A 325 -32.95 -43.95 20.92
CA PHE A 325 -34.30 -43.69 21.41
C PHE A 325 -34.49 -44.26 22.82
N LEU A 326 -35.30 -43.58 23.62
CA LEU A 326 -35.86 -44.13 24.85
C LEU A 326 -36.97 -45.14 24.53
N ALA A 327 -37.42 -45.92 25.51
CA ALA A 327 -38.46 -46.92 25.31
C ALA A 327 -39.81 -46.34 24.81
N ASP A 328 -40.05 -45.05 25.03
CA ASP A 328 -41.20 -44.30 24.53
C ASP A 328 -40.98 -43.71 23.12
N GLN A 329 -39.88 -44.09 22.45
CA GLN A 329 -39.43 -43.60 21.15
C GLN A 329 -39.04 -42.11 21.11
N SER A 330 -38.94 -41.43 22.26
CA SER A 330 -38.36 -40.10 22.33
C SER A 330 -36.83 -40.15 22.20
N ILE A 331 -36.22 -39.04 21.77
CA ILE A 331 -34.75 -38.95 21.61
C ILE A 331 -34.08 -39.13 22.96
N ASN A 332 -33.10 -40.03 23.04
CA ASN A 332 -32.31 -40.24 24.25
C ASN A 332 -31.21 -39.16 24.40
N PRO A 333 -31.29 -38.26 25.38
CA PRO A 333 -30.30 -37.19 25.56
C PRO A 333 -28.93 -37.70 26.05
N LEU A 334 -28.85 -38.95 26.54
CA LEU A 334 -27.60 -39.58 26.97
C LEU A 334 -26.89 -40.35 25.84
N ALA A 335 -27.51 -40.49 24.67
CA ALA A 335 -26.92 -41.13 23.51
C ALA A 335 -25.75 -40.29 22.98
N LYS A 336 -24.69 -40.95 22.47
CA LYS A 336 -23.52 -40.26 21.89
C LYS A 336 -23.46 -40.51 20.39
N GLY A 337 -23.93 -39.56 19.60
CA GLY A 337 -24.04 -39.79 18.16
C GLY A 337 -24.76 -38.69 17.39
N LEU A 338 -24.94 -38.96 16.10
CA LEU A 338 -25.59 -38.10 15.12
C LEU A 338 -27.06 -38.48 14.98
N PHE A 339 -27.98 -37.56 15.23
CA PHE A 339 -29.37 -37.65 14.83
C PHE A 339 -29.59 -36.95 13.49
N LEU A 340 -30.41 -37.56 12.65
CA LEU A 340 -31.00 -37.00 11.44
C LEU A 340 -32.51 -37.05 11.68
N THR A 341 -33.14 -35.94 12.02
CA THR A 341 -34.57 -35.84 12.34
C THR A 341 -35.35 -35.25 11.18
N GLY A 342 -36.62 -35.63 11.03
CA GLY A 342 -37.48 -35.09 9.97
C GLY A 342 -36.97 -35.45 8.57
N VAL A 343 -36.39 -36.64 8.41
CA VAL A 343 -35.85 -37.09 7.13
C VAL A 343 -37.01 -37.36 6.16
N ASN A 344 -37.04 -36.62 5.05
CA ASN A 344 -38.05 -36.70 4.00
C ASN A 344 -37.39 -36.84 2.63
N GLY A 345 -38.04 -37.52 1.70
CA GLY A 345 -37.63 -37.56 0.30
C GLY A 345 -38.05 -38.84 -0.42
N SER A 346 -37.33 -39.19 -1.47
CA SER A 346 -37.65 -40.30 -2.37
C SER A 346 -36.45 -41.19 -2.64
N ILE A 347 -36.69 -42.50 -2.76
CA ILE A 347 -35.70 -43.50 -3.15
C ILE A 347 -36.27 -44.31 -4.30
N LYS A 348 -35.65 -44.28 -5.48
CA LYS A 348 -36.04 -45.12 -6.62
C LYS A 348 -35.04 -46.24 -6.84
N GLY A 349 -35.53 -47.47 -6.96
CA GLY A 349 -34.71 -48.66 -7.18
C GLY A 349 -35.14 -49.44 -8.41
N SER A 350 -34.19 -50.08 -9.09
CA SER A 350 -34.48 -51.08 -10.13
C SER A 350 -34.07 -52.48 -9.67
N ASN A 351 -34.69 -53.53 -10.24
CA ASN A 351 -34.31 -54.93 -10.00
C ASN A 351 -32.86 -55.25 -10.45
N ALA A 352 -32.22 -54.34 -11.20
CA ALA A 352 -30.84 -54.48 -11.70
C ALA A 352 -29.77 -53.92 -10.73
N GLY A 353 -30.16 -53.47 -9.54
CA GLY A 353 -29.22 -53.03 -8.49
C GLY A 353 -28.76 -51.58 -8.59
N THR A 354 -29.39 -50.75 -9.42
CA THR A 354 -29.15 -49.29 -9.46
C THR A 354 -30.15 -48.54 -8.58
N ARG A 355 -29.65 -47.57 -7.82
CA ARG A 355 -30.41 -46.74 -6.87
C ARG A 355 -30.27 -45.26 -7.19
N VAL A 356 -31.37 -44.55 -6.98
CA VAL A 356 -31.46 -43.09 -7.03
C VAL A 356 -32.08 -42.63 -5.71
N VAL A 357 -31.43 -41.70 -5.00
CA VAL A 357 -31.88 -41.22 -3.69
C VAL A 357 -31.87 -39.70 -3.67
N ALA A 358 -32.95 -39.09 -3.21
CA ALA A 358 -33.02 -37.70 -2.79
C ALA A 358 -33.61 -37.66 -1.38
N LEU A 359 -32.80 -37.34 -0.38
CA LEU A 359 -33.25 -37.22 1.01
C LEU A 359 -32.84 -35.87 1.58
N SER A 360 -33.65 -35.34 2.49
CA SER A 360 -33.38 -34.12 3.25
C SER A 360 -33.72 -34.35 4.72
N GLY A 361 -33.00 -33.73 5.65
CA GLY A 361 -33.32 -33.83 7.08
C GLY A 361 -32.50 -32.87 7.93
N ALA A 362 -32.96 -32.66 9.17
CA ALA A 362 -32.22 -31.87 10.15
C ALA A 362 -31.18 -32.75 10.86
N VAL A 363 -29.93 -32.30 10.88
CA VAL A 363 -28.79 -32.98 11.51
C VAL A 363 -28.60 -32.42 12.91
N ALA A 364 -28.34 -33.26 13.91
CA ALA A 364 -28.01 -32.86 15.28
C ALA A 364 -27.02 -33.83 15.94
N LEU A 365 -25.95 -33.37 16.59
CA LEU A 365 -25.06 -34.21 17.39
C LEU A 365 -25.42 -34.13 18.88
N VAL A 366 -25.48 -35.28 19.54
CA VAL A 366 -25.85 -35.42 20.96
C VAL A 366 -24.75 -36.16 21.72
N GLY A 367 -24.55 -35.81 23.00
CA GLY A 367 -23.75 -36.58 23.96
C GLY A 367 -22.22 -36.45 23.86
N ILE A 368 -21.69 -35.56 23.01
CA ILE A 368 -20.24 -35.26 22.93
C ILE A 368 -19.98 -33.88 23.58
N PRO A 369 -19.44 -33.83 24.81
CA PRO A 369 -19.18 -32.57 25.50
C PRO A 369 -18.26 -31.66 24.70
N GLY A 370 -18.62 -30.38 24.60
CA GLY A 370 -17.85 -29.39 23.87
C GLY A 370 -17.95 -29.50 22.35
N VAL A 371 -18.74 -30.43 21.78
CA VAL A 371 -18.99 -30.49 20.34
C VAL A 371 -20.49 -30.35 20.08
N THR A 372 -20.88 -29.43 19.23
CA THR A 372 -22.25 -29.27 18.74
C THR A 372 -22.24 -29.42 17.22
N LEU A 373 -23.22 -30.10 16.64
CA LEU A 373 -23.47 -30.06 15.21
C LEU A 373 -24.97 -29.91 15.07
N SER A 374 -25.43 -28.92 14.33
CA SER A 374 -26.85 -28.73 14.00
C SER A 374 -27.01 -28.21 12.58
N GLY A 375 -28.16 -28.41 11.94
CA GLY A 375 -28.44 -27.81 10.64
C GLY A 375 -29.34 -28.68 9.78
N THR A 376 -29.37 -28.42 8.48
CA THR A 376 -30.13 -29.23 7.51
C THR A 376 -29.20 -29.75 6.43
N ALA A 377 -29.35 -31.02 6.06
CA ALA A 377 -28.58 -31.65 5.00
C ALA A 377 -29.50 -32.31 3.97
N TRP A 378 -29.07 -32.28 2.71
CA TRP A 378 -29.62 -32.95 1.56
C TRP A 378 -28.60 -33.93 1.01
N VAL A 379 -29.05 -35.13 0.67
CA VAL A 379 -28.24 -36.18 0.07
C VAL A 379 -28.90 -36.59 -1.24
N TYR A 380 -28.16 -36.37 -2.32
CA TYR A 380 -28.51 -36.84 -3.66
C TYR A 380 -27.53 -37.92 -4.08
N TYR A 381 -28.07 -39.01 -4.61
CA TYR A 381 -27.29 -40.19 -5.00
C TYR A 381 -27.88 -40.77 -6.28
N ASN A 382 -27.04 -41.09 -7.27
CA ASN A 382 -27.48 -41.71 -8.51
C ASN A 382 -26.43 -42.71 -9.03
N GLU A 383 -26.76 -44.00 -9.00
CA GLU A 383 -25.96 -45.10 -9.58
C GLU A 383 -26.21 -45.28 -11.10
N THR A 384 -27.16 -44.55 -11.70
CA THR A 384 -27.50 -44.69 -13.12
C THR A 384 -26.62 -43.84 -14.02
N LEU A 385 -26.45 -44.24 -15.28
CA LEU A 385 -25.64 -43.53 -16.29
C LEU A 385 -26.41 -42.41 -16.99
N THR A 386 -27.57 -42.04 -16.48
CA THR A 386 -28.40 -40.96 -17.01
C THR A 386 -28.88 -40.10 -15.86
N GLU A 387 -29.11 -38.82 -16.12
CA GLU A 387 -29.81 -37.95 -15.19
C GLU A 387 -31.16 -38.57 -14.81
N GLN A 388 -31.54 -38.44 -13.55
CA GLN A 388 -32.78 -38.98 -13.02
C GLN A 388 -33.57 -37.88 -12.33
N VAL A 389 -34.88 -37.92 -12.51
CA VAL A 389 -35.82 -37.03 -11.82
C VAL A 389 -36.61 -37.88 -10.82
N LEU A 390 -36.66 -37.43 -9.56
CA LEU A 390 -37.49 -37.99 -8.50
C LEU A 390 -38.62 -37.00 -8.16
N GLY A 391 -39.81 -37.51 -7.84
CA GLY A 391 -41.00 -36.69 -7.61
C GLY A 391 -41.76 -36.29 -8.89
N SER A 392 -42.77 -35.43 -8.73
CA SER A 392 -43.63 -34.94 -9.83
C SER A 392 -44.06 -33.49 -9.59
N GLY A 393 -44.36 -32.74 -10.66
CA GLY A 393 -44.75 -31.32 -10.56
C GLY A 393 -43.59 -30.38 -10.23
N ASP A 394 -43.87 -29.28 -9.52
CA ASP A 394 -42.90 -28.25 -9.14
C ASP A 394 -41.87 -28.70 -8.08
N ASP A 395 -42.15 -29.82 -7.40
CA ASP A 395 -41.28 -30.42 -6.36
C ASP A 395 -40.32 -31.49 -6.92
N ALA A 396 -40.29 -31.68 -8.24
CA ALA A 396 -39.42 -32.66 -8.88
C ALA A 396 -37.93 -32.29 -8.74
N ILE A 397 -37.12 -33.22 -8.26
CA ILE A 397 -35.68 -33.03 -8.05
C ILE A 397 -34.90 -33.77 -9.11
N THR A 398 -34.07 -33.04 -9.85
CA THR A 398 -33.16 -33.57 -10.86
C THR A 398 -31.80 -33.90 -10.24
N ILE A 399 -31.31 -35.11 -10.47
CA ILE A 399 -30.03 -35.61 -9.95
C ILE A 399 -29.18 -36.07 -11.14
N ALA A 400 -27.98 -35.52 -11.27
CA ALA A 400 -27.08 -35.82 -12.39
C ALA A 400 -26.69 -37.32 -12.44
N GLU A 401 -26.25 -37.78 -13.61
CA GLU A 401 -25.80 -39.16 -13.81
C GLU A 401 -24.55 -39.53 -13.00
N GLY A 402 -24.48 -40.78 -12.58
CA GLY A 402 -23.24 -41.44 -12.21
C GLY A 402 -22.43 -41.87 -13.44
N THR A 403 -21.30 -42.52 -13.17
CA THR A 403 -20.42 -43.10 -14.19
C THR A 403 -20.42 -44.62 -14.11
N ALA A 404 -19.85 -45.30 -15.11
CA ALA A 404 -19.77 -46.77 -15.12
C ALA A 404 -19.00 -47.37 -13.94
N THR A 405 -18.16 -46.59 -13.27
CA THR A 405 -17.28 -47.04 -12.19
C THR A 405 -17.55 -46.38 -10.83
N ALA A 406 -18.39 -45.34 -10.78
CA ALA A 406 -18.73 -44.63 -9.55
C ALA A 406 -20.10 -43.94 -9.64
N PRO A 407 -20.93 -44.00 -8.59
CA PRO A 407 -22.18 -43.26 -8.53
C PRO A 407 -21.93 -41.75 -8.43
N HIS A 408 -22.90 -40.95 -8.86
CA HIS A 408 -22.93 -39.55 -8.48
C HIS A 408 -23.42 -39.43 -7.04
N ILE A 409 -22.67 -38.72 -6.21
CA ILE A 409 -23.06 -38.36 -4.85
C ILE A 409 -22.92 -36.84 -4.73
N LEU A 410 -23.96 -36.18 -4.25
CA LEU A 410 -23.96 -34.78 -3.86
C LEU A 410 -24.59 -34.66 -2.49
N VAL A 411 -23.79 -34.29 -1.49
CA VAL A 411 -24.27 -33.94 -0.15
C VAL A 411 -24.18 -32.44 -0.02
N ILE A 412 -25.28 -31.75 0.25
CA ILE A 412 -25.30 -30.31 0.51
C ILE A 412 -25.87 -30.09 1.89
N GLY A 413 -25.29 -29.21 2.70
CA GLY A 413 -25.84 -28.90 4.01
C GLY A 413 -25.57 -27.47 4.46
N ASP A 414 -26.54 -26.92 5.17
CA ASP A 414 -26.41 -25.71 5.97
C ASP A 414 -26.14 -26.18 7.41
N LEU A 415 -24.88 -26.26 7.83
CA LEU A 415 -24.52 -26.79 9.14
C LEU A 415 -23.82 -25.75 10.02
N ASP A 416 -24.06 -25.90 11.31
CA ASP A 416 -23.43 -25.24 12.45
C ASP A 416 -22.65 -26.29 13.25
N LEU A 417 -21.33 -26.33 13.10
CA LEU A 417 -20.44 -27.17 13.90
C LEU A 417 -19.73 -26.31 14.95
N GLY A 418 -19.97 -26.57 16.24
CA GLY A 418 -19.22 -25.99 17.35
C GLY A 418 -18.24 -26.99 17.95
N ILE A 419 -17.00 -26.59 18.26
CA ILE A 419 -16.02 -27.38 19.02
C ILE A 419 -15.31 -26.46 20.02
N VAL A 420 -15.56 -26.64 21.32
CA VAL A 420 -14.87 -25.98 22.45
C VAL A 420 -14.72 -24.46 22.22
N GLY A 421 -15.82 -23.79 21.88
CA GLY A 421 -15.88 -22.34 21.62
C GLY A 421 -15.55 -21.92 20.18
N GLN A 422 -15.03 -22.81 19.34
CA GLN A 422 -14.84 -22.58 17.91
C GLN A 422 -16.13 -22.94 17.16
N THR A 423 -16.48 -22.22 16.09
CA THR A 423 -17.67 -22.49 15.28
C THR A 423 -17.33 -22.51 13.80
N LEU A 424 -17.85 -23.48 13.06
CA LEU A 424 -17.87 -23.54 11.61
C LEU A 424 -19.34 -23.56 11.16
N ASN A 425 -19.82 -22.45 10.62
CA ASN A 425 -21.19 -22.28 10.14
C ASN A 425 -21.20 -22.06 8.62
N GLY A 426 -22.17 -22.62 7.91
CA GLY A 426 -22.52 -22.17 6.58
C GLY A 426 -22.92 -23.31 5.64
N THR A 427 -23.12 -22.96 4.37
CA THR A 427 -23.46 -23.94 3.33
C THR A 427 -22.20 -24.59 2.80
N PHE A 428 -22.13 -25.92 2.83
CA PHE A 428 -21.09 -26.68 2.14
C PHE A 428 -21.69 -27.83 1.34
N ALA A 429 -20.98 -28.23 0.29
CA ALA A 429 -21.35 -29.37 -0.51
C ALA A 429 -20.15 -30.28 -0.80
N VAL A 430 -20.41 -31.58 -0.89
CA VAL A 430 -19.45 -32.60 -1.31
C VAL A 430 -20.04 -33.30 -2.52
N GLU A 431 -19.38 -33.20 -3.66
CA GLU A 431 -19.79 -33.74 -4.96
C GLU A 431 -18.74 -34.72 -5.48
N THR A 432 -19.16 -35.83 -6.09
CA THR A 432 -18.24 -36.71 -6.85
C THR A 432 -17.95 -36.16 -8.24
N LEU A 433 -16.71 -36.22 -8.70
CA LEU A 433 -16.30 -35.75 -10.03
C LEU A 433 -16.37 -36.83 -11.11
N VAL A 434 -16.75 -36.43 -12.33
CA VAL A 434 -16.66 -37.26 -13.54
C VAL A 434 -15.19 -37.60 -13.81
N GLY A 435 -14.82 -38.88 -13.73
CA GLY A 435 -13.43 -39.36 -13.89
C GLY A 435 -12.69 -39.67 -12.57
N GLY A 436 -13.36 -39.53 -11.42
CA GLY A 436 -12.85 -39.93 -10.11
C GLY A 436 -12.28 -38.77 -9.28
N GLY A 437 -12.69 -38.70 -8.01
CA GLY A 437 -12.32 -37.63 -7.08
C GLY A 437 -13.54 -36.99 -6.41
N LEU A 438 -13.29 -35.95 -5.61
CA LEU A 438 -14.31 -35.18 -4.89
C LEU A 438 -14.16 -33.69 -5.21
N ARG A 439 -15.27 -32.98 -5.29
CA ARG A 439 -15.35 -31.52 -5.34
C ARG A 439 -16.06 -31.04 -4.07
N LEU A 440 -15.37 -30.24 -3.29
CA LEU A 440 -15.92 -29.55 -2.13
C LEU A 440 -16.33 -28.14 -2.57
N LYS A 441 -17.56 -27.73 -2.30
CA LYS A 441 -18.08 -26.40 -2.62
C LYS A 441 -18.55 -25.70 -1.35
N PHE A 442 -18.42 -24.38 -1.29
CA PHE A 442 -18.78 -23.57 -0.11
C PHE A 442 -19.61 -22.36 -0.51
N GLY A 443 -20.51 -21.94 0.37
CA GLY A 443 -21.35 -20.75 0.19
C GLY A 443 -22.17 -20.80 -1.10
N THR A 444 -22.12 -19.74 -1.90
CA THR A 444 -22.90 -19.68 -3.14
C THR A 444 -22.45 -20.67 -4.22
N ALA A 445 -21.22 -21.21 -4.15
CA ALA A 445 -20.80 -22.30 -5.03
C ALA A 445 -21.48 -23.63 -4.66
N ALA A 446 -21.86 -23.83 -3.39
CA ALA A 446 -22.50 -25.05 -2.93
C ALA A 446 -23.98 -25.11 -3.35
N ARG A 447 -24.69 -23.98 -3.23
CA ARG A 447 -26.08 -23.81 -3.65
C ARG A 447 -26.33 -22.32 -3.90
N ASP A 448 -27.14 -21.99 -4.91
CA ASP A 448 -27.60 -20.62 -5.11
C ASP A 448 -28.28 -20.07 -3.85
N GLY A 449 -27.88 -18.87 -3.41
CA GLY A 449 -28.33 -18.28 -2.14
C GLY A 449 -27.73 -18.94 -0.88
N GLY A 450 -26.73 -19.81 -1.02
CA GLY A 450 -26.03 -20.45 0.10
C GLY A 450 -25.35 -19.44 1.04
N THR A 451 -25.39 -19.74 2.33
CA THR A 451 -24.77 -18.94 3.39
C THR A 451 -23.24 -19.08 3.35
N PRO A 452 -22.47 -17.99 3.50
CA PRO A 452 -21.01 -18.04 3.55
C PRO A 452 -20.48 -18.99 4.61
N LEU A 453 -19.46 -19.79 4.27
CA LEU A 453 -18.80 -20.67 5.24
C LEU A 453 -17.92 -19.83 6.17
N THR A 454 -18.30 -19.71 7.43
CA THR A 454 -17.61 -18.93 8.46
C THR A 454 -16.98 -19.85 9.49
N LEU A 455 -15.66 -19.81 9.61
CA LEU A 455 -14.88 -20.42 10.69
C LEU A 455 -14.51 -19.34 11.72
N SER A 456 -14.94 -19.51 12.97
CA SER A 456 -14.56 -18.69 14.13
C SER A 456 -13.76 -19.54 15.12
N LEU A 457 -12.55 -19.12 15.50
CA LEU A 457 -11.68 -19.88 16.42
C LEU A 457 -11.86 -19.48 17.91
N GLY A 458 -13.01 -18.93 18.30
CA GLY A 458 -13.35 -18.53 19.68
C GLY A 458 -13.59 -17.02 19.83
N ASP A 459 -14.72 -16.62 20.45
CA ASP A 459 -15.15 -15.24 20.76
C ASP A 459 -14.93 -14.16 19.67
N GLY A 460 -14.80 -14.55 18.39
CA GLY A 460 -14.49 -13.65 17.29
C GLY A 460 -13.01 -13.26 17.15
N VAL A 461 -12.09 -13.93 17.87
CA VAL A 461 -10.65 -13.66 17.82
C VAL A 461 -10.05 -13.94 16.44
N ALA A 462 -10.56 -14.95 15.73
CA ALA A 462 -10.19 -15.21 14.36
C ALA A 462 -11.42 -15.72 13.62
N VAL A 463 -11.90 -14.94 12.66
CA VAL A 463 -13.06 -15.24 11.83
C VAL A 463 -12.61 -15.25 10.36
N ALA A 464 -12.79 -16.38 9.69
CA ALA A 464 -12.57 -16.52 8.27
C ALA A 464 -13.89 -16.87 7.58
N THR A 465 -14.33 -16.07 6.62
CA THR A 465 -15.62 -16.27 5.93
C THR A 465 -15.42 -16.42 4.43
N VAL A 466 -15.80 -17.58 3.89
CA VAL A 466 -15.76 -17.92 2.47
C VAL A 466 -17.15 -17.72 1.88
N ALA A 467 -17.36 -16.65 1.13
CA ALA A 467 -18.64 -16.40 0.46
C ALA A 467 -18.92 -17.40 -0.67
N SER A 468 -17.88 -17.81 -1.38
CA SER A 468 -17.92 -18.81 -2.44
C SER A 468 -16.54 -19.45 -2.59
N GLY A 469 -16.47 -20.76 -2.73
CA GLY A 469 -15.20 -21.47 -2.90
C GLY A 469 -15.37 -22.88 -3.42
N GLU A 470 -14.38 -23.37 -4.15
CA GLU A 470 -14.37 -24.71 -4.71
C GLU A 470 -12.99 -25.36 -4.59
N LEU A 471 -12.97 -26.61 -4.16
CA LEU A 471 -11.78 -27.44 -3.98
C LEU A 471 -11.99 -28.79 -4.65
N GLU A 472 -11.30 -29.05 -5.74
CA GLU A 472 -11.31 -30.32 -6.45
C GLU A 472 -10.12 -31.19 -6.02
N LEU A 473 -10.44 -32.38 -5.51
CA LEU A 473 -9.53 -33.41 -5.03
C LEU A 473 -9.58 -34.59 -6.01
N THR A 474 -8.58 -34.74 -6.88
CA THR A 474 -8.51 -35.86 -7.83
C THR A 474 -7.22 -36.68 -7.64
N PRO A 475 -7.12 -37.89 -8.20
CA PRO A 475 -5.85 -38.65 -8.19
C PRO A 475 -4.68 -37.90 -8.86
N ALA A 476 -4.98 -36.94 -9.75
CA ALA A 476 -3.98 -36.10 -10.40
C ALA A 476 -3.47 -34.95 -9.51
N GLY A 477 -4.16 -34.65 -8.41
CA GLY A 477 -3.80 -33.60 -7.46
C GLY A 477 -4.99 -32.79 -6.97
N VAL A 478 -4.67 -31.71 -6.26
CA VAL A 478 -5.62 -30.76 -5.67
C VAL A 478 -5.65 -29.50 -6.51
N ALA A 479 -6.84 -28.99 -6.85
CA ALA A 479 -7.02 -27.69 -7.47
C ALA A 479 -8.12 -26.88 -6.80
N THR A 480 -7.87 -25.61 -6.50
CA THR A 480 -8.84 -24.77 -5.79
C THR A 480 -8.71 -23.30 -6.15
N VAL A 481 -9.86 -22.64 -6.15
CA VAL A 481 -10.00 -21.19 -6.10
C VAL A 481 -10.87 -20.91 -4.87
N LEU A 482 -10.30 -20.21 -3.90
CA LEU A 482 -10.95 -19.89 -2.65
C LEU A 482 -10.80 -18.39 -2.39
N THR A 483 -11.91 -17.70 -2.16
CA THR A 483 -11.90 -16.31 -1.71
C THR A 483 -12.58 -16.23 -0.35
N ALA A 484 -11.89 -15.69 0.63
CA ALA A 484 -12.37 -15.53 2.00
C ALA A 484 -12.13 -14.11 2.50
N THR A 485 -12.93 -13.62 3.44
CA THR A 485 -12.52 -12.51 4.31
C THR A 485 -11.85 -13.11 5.54
N LEU A 486 -10.74 -12.53 6.00
CA LEU A 486 -10.12 -12.89 7.27
C LEU A 486 -10.17 -11.68 8.21
N THR A 487 -10.69 -11.90 9.41
CA THR A 487 -10.59 -10.97 10.53
C THR A 487 -9.89 -11.66 11.68
N LEU A 488 -8.72 -11.19 12.10
CA LEU A 488 -8.11 -11.55 13.38
C LEU A 488 -8.28 -10.37 14.32
N ASN A 489 -8.81 -10.59 15.52
CA ASN A 489 -9.03 -9.58 16.53
C ASN A 489 -8.50 -10.09 17.88
N ALA A 490 -7.29 -9.67 18.25
CA ALA A 490 -6.69 -10.02 19.55
C ALA A 490 -6.79 -8.85 20.54
N GLY A 491 -7.99 -8.24 20.63
CA GLY A 491 -8.32 -7.10 21.49
C GLY A 491 -8.10 -5.74 20.82
N ASP A 492 -8.31 -4.65 21.57
CA ASP A 492 -8.27 -3.26 21.07
C ASP A 492 -6.95 -2.85 20.38
N ALA A 493 -5.87 -3.61 20.61
CA ALA A 493 -4.53 -3.28 20.17
C ALA A 493 -4.03 -4.13 18.98
N PHE A 494 -4.78 -5.12 18.49
CA PHE A 494 -4.36 -5.92 17.34
C PHE A 494 -5.55 -6.38 16.51
N THR A 495 -5.66 -5.87 15.29
CA THR A 495 -6.63 -6.35 14.30
C THR A 495 -5.97 -6.59 12.95
N LEU A 496 -6.30 -7.68 12.27
CA LEU A 496 -5.97 -7.91 10.86
C LEU A 496 -7.27 -8.14 10.12
N GLU A 497 -7.58 -7.32 9.12
CA GLU A 497 -8.77 -7.46 8.29
C GLU A 497 -8.37 -7.43 6.81
N GLY A 498 -8.91 -8.35 6.01
CA GLY A 498 -8.73 -8.29 4.56
C GLY A 498 -9.22 -9.52 3.82
N ASP A 499 -9.43 -9.36 2.52
CA ASP A 499 -9.77 -10.45 1.62
C ASP A 499 -8.55 -11.35 1.38
N ILE A 500 -8.74 -12.66 1.33
CA ILE A 500 -7.71 -13.65 1.02
C ILE A 500 -8.19 -14.47 -0.17
N ALA A 501 -7.42 -14.45 -1.25
CA ALA A 501 -7.61 -15.32 -2.39
C ALA A 501 -6.50 -16.37 -2.44
N LEU A 502 -6.89 -17.65 -2.37
CA LEU A 502 -6.02 -18.80 -2.55
C LEU A 502 -6.34 -19.48 -3.89
N GLN A 503 -5.32 -19.62 -4.72
CA GLN A 503 -5.34 -20.35 -5.98
C GLN A 503 -4.24 -21.42 -5.89
N LEU A 504 -4.60 -22.69 -5.94
CA LEU A 504 -3.64 -23.79 -5.85
C LEU A 504 -3.95 -24.82 -6.91
N ASN A 505 -2.93 -25.33 -7.58
CA ASN A 505 -3.00 -26.49 -8.46
C ASN A 505 -1.75 -27.35 -8.27
N THR A 506 -1.90 -28.49 -7.61
CA THR A 506 -0.79 -29.44 -7.41
C THR A 506 -0.64 -30.43 -8.56
N ALA A 507 -1.53 -30.40 -9.56
CA ALA A 507 -1.44 -31.29 -10.71
C ALA A 507 -0.31 -30.87 -11.66
N LEU A 508 0.15 -31.83 -12.47
CA LEU A 508 1.19 -31.59 -13.49
C LEU A 508 0.66 -30.92 -14.76
N VAL A 509 -0.65 -30.63 -14.81
CA VAL A 509 -1.34 -30.03 -15.96
C VAL A 509 -2.13 -28.81 -15.47
N ALA A 510 -2.26 -27.80 -16.33
CA ALA A 510 -3.09 -26.63 -16.03
C ALA A 510 -4.56 -27.06 -15.87
N LYS A 511 -5.29 -26.39 -14.97
CA LYS A 511 -6.66 -26.74 -14.64
C LYS A 511 -7.51 -25.49 -14.47
N THR A 512 -8.73 -25.51 -14.98
CA THR A 512 -9.68 -24.40 -14.82
C THR A 512 -10.64 -24.73 -13.69
N VAL A 513 -10.70 -23.87 -12.67
CA VAL A 513 -11.65 -23.97 -11.53
C VAL A 513 -12.35 -22.63 -11.41
N GLN A 514 -13.68 -22.62 -11.32
CA GLN A 514 -14.50 -21.39 -11.31
C GLN A 514 -14.14 -20.38 -12.42
N GLY A 515 -13.79 -20.85 -13.62
CA GLY A 515 -13.39 -19.99 -14.74
C GLY A 515 -11.96 -19.41 -14.67
N ILE A 516 -11.21 -19.66 -13.59
CA ILE A 516 -9.81 -19.25 -13.44
C ILE A 516 -8.89 -20.39 -13.89
N VAL A 517 -7.99 -20.10 -14.83
CA VAL A 517 -6.96 -21.05 -15.29
C VAL A 517 -5.79 -21.05 -14.32
N LEU A 518 -5.60 -22.17 -13.62
CA LEU A 518 -4.53 -22.40 -12.66
C LEU A 518 -3.35 -23.10 -13.35
N PRO A 519 -2.15 -22.50 -13.40
CA PRO A 519 -0.96 -23.16 -13.96
C PRO A 519 -0.64 -24.48 -13.25
N ALA A 520 -0.01 -25.42 -13.96
CA ALA A 520 0.46 -26.68 -13.36
C ALA A 520 1.42 -26.41 -12.19
N SER A 521 1.32 -27.20 -11.11
CA SER A 521 2.22 -27.14 -9.95
C SER A 521 2.43 -25.73 -9.41
N SER A 522 1.32 -25.01 -9.21
CA SER A 522 1.33 -23.61 -8.79
C SER A 522 0.55 -23.36 -7.50
N VAL A 523 0.97 -22.35 -6.76
CA VAL A 523 0.24 -21.76 -5.64
C VAL A 523 0.33 -20.24 -5.76
N ARG A 524 -0.80 -19.55 -5.60
CA ARG A 524 -0.89 -18.10 -5.50
C ARG A 524 -1.79 -17.75 -4.32
N VAL A 525 -1.25 -16.99 -3.39
CA VAL A 525 -1.96 -16.43 -2.24
C VAL A 525 -1.94 -14.92 -2.39
N GLN A 526 -3.11 -14.30 -2.33
CA GLN A 526 -3.25 -12.85 -2.31
C GLN A 526 -4.00 -12.45 -1.04
N VAL A 527 -3.53 -11.43 -0.35
CA VAL A 527 -4.12 -10.84 0.85
C VAL A 527 -4.39 -9.37 0.55
N GLY A 528 -5.65 -8.95 0.64
CA GLY A 528 -6.19 -7.68 0.15
C GLY A 528 -6.50 -7.70 -1.36
N THR A 529 -7.28 -6.71 -1.79
CA THR A 529 -7.44 -6.34 -3.20
C THR A 529 -7.09 -4.86 -3.39
N LEU A 530 -6.86 -4.42 -4.62
CA LEU A 530 -6.61 -2.99 -4.90
C LEU A 530 -7.80 -2.10 -4.52
N VAL A 531 -9.01 -2.66 -4.42
CA VAL A 531 -10.22 -1.96 -3.97
C VAL A 531 -10.36 -2.00 -2.45
N THR A 532 -10.03 -3.14 -1.84
CA THR A 532 -10.11 -3.43 -0.39
C THR A 532 -8.75 -3.97 0.11
N PRO A 533 -7.74 -3.10 0.32
CA PRO A 533 -6.45 -3.55 0.83
C PRO A 533 -6.59 -4.16 2.22
N ALA A 534 -5.75 -5.14 2.54
CA ALA A 534 -5.74 -5.73 3.88
C ALA A 534 -5.08 -4.76 4.86
N VAL A 535 -5.67 -4.61 6.04
CA VAL A 535 -5.23 -3.69 7.09
C VAL A 535 -4.83 -4.48 8.33
N LEU A 536 -3.57 -4.33 8.73
CA LEU A 536 -3.05 -4.75 10.02
C LEU A 536 -2.95 -3.52 10.94
N THR A 537 -3.74 -3.49 12.00
CA THR A 537 -3.70 -2.46 13.04
C THR A 537 -3.00 -2.99 14.28
N ILE A 538 -2.01 -2.25 14.78
CA ILE A 538 -1.35 -2.51 16.06
C ILE A 538 -1.38 -1.23 16.89
N GLY A 539 -2.16 -1.21 17.97
CA GLY A 539 -2.44 0.00 18.76
C GLY A 539 -3.09 1.08 17.91
N THR A 540 -2.45 2.25 17.77
CA THR A 540 -2.93 3.35 16.89
C THR A 540 -2.32 3.33 15.49
N GLN A 541 -1.51 2.32 15.16
CA GLN A 541 -0.78 2.26 13.89
C GLN A 541 -1.46 1.28 12.93
N ALA A 542 -1.52 1.63 11.65
CA ALA A 542 -2.06 0.77 10.61
C ALA A 542 -1.04 0.56 9.48
N LEU A 543 -0.85 -0.69 9.09
CA LEU A 543 -0.21 -1.12 7.86
C LEU A 543 -1.31 -1.63 6.93
N SER A 544 -1.52 -0.96 5.80
CA SER A 544 -2.50 -1.36 4.80
C SER A 544 -1.81 -1.69 3.48
N GLY A 545 -2.26 -2.72 2.78
CA GLY A 545 -1.75 -3.05 1.45
C GLY A 545 -2.27 -4.36 0.89
N VAL A 546 -1.87 -4.64 -0.36
CA VAL A 546 -2.14 -5.90 -1.05
C VAL A 546 -0.85 -6.69 -1.12
N PHE A 547 -0.86 -7.93 -0.64
CA PHE A 547 0.31 -8.82 -0.64
C PHE A 547 0.02 -10.05 -1.48
N VAL A 548 0.92 -10.38 -2.41
CA VAL A 548 0.80 -11.58 -3.24
C VAL A 548 2.05 -12.42 -3.12
N PHE A 549 1.86 -13.69 -2.84
CA PHE A 549 2.85 -14.73 -3.00
C PHE A 549 2.40 -15.63 -4.14
N SER A 550 3.27 -15.90 -5.12
CA SER A 550 3.01 -16.87 -6.16
C SER A 550 4.23 -17.74 -6.38
N GLN A 551 4.06 -19.04 -6.52
CA GLN A 551 5.11 -19.97 -6.85
C GLN A 551 4.63 -20.92 -7.93
N VAL A 552 5.45 -21.12 -8.96
CA VAL A 552 5.23 -22.10 -10.02
C VAL A 552 6.46 -23.01 -10.09
N ARG A 553 6.23 -24.32 -10.04
CA ARG A 553 7.28 -25.32 -10.26
C ARG A 553 7.30 -25.71 -11.74
N GLY A 554 8.44 -25.51 -12.40
CA GLY A 554 8.64 -25.86 -13.79
C GLY A 554 8.87 -27.36 -14.01
N THR A 555 9.01 -27.75 -15.27
CA THR A 555 9.34 -29.12 -15.68
C THR A 555 10.86 -29.32 -15.75
N LEU A 556 11.33 -30.56 -15.51
CA LEU A 556 12.72 -30.92 -15.74
C LEU A 556 13.00 -30.99 -17.25
N ALA A 557 14.21 -30.63 -17.64
CA ALA A 557 14.66 -30.80 -19.02
C ALA A 557 14.71 -32.31 -19.38
N PRO A 558 14.37 -32.70 -20.63
CA PRO A 558 14.53 -34.08 -21.09
C PRO A 558 15.98 -34.55 -20.88
N GLY A 559 16.18 -35.61 -20.08
CA GLY A 559 17.50 -36.16 -19.76
C GLY A 559 18.18 -35.60 -18.50
N ALA A 560 17.47 -34.86 -17.64
CA ALA A 560 18.02 -34.41 -16.36
C ALA A 560 18.45 -35.61 -15.46
N PRO A 561 19.62 -35.58 -14.81
CA PRO A 561 20.08 -36.65 -13.92
C PRO A 561 19.07 -37.02 -12.82
N ALA A 562 19.08 -38.28 -12.40
CA ALA A 562 18.24 -38.75 -11.30
C ALA A 562 18.52 -37.93 -10.02
N GLY A 563 17.45 -37.43 -9.37
CA GLY A 563 17.55 -36.57 -8.19
C GLY A 563 17.58 -35.06 -8.48
N THR A 564 17.54 -34.63 -9.74
CA THR A 564 17.38 -33.21 -10.07
C THR A 564 16.03 -32.67 -9.60
N THR A 565 16.05 -31.59 -8.82
CA THR A 565 14.84 -30.91 -8.38
C THR A 565 14.32 -30.00 -9.48
N PRO A 566 13.02 -30.05 -9.84
CA PRO A 566 12.46 -29.15 -10.83
C PRO A 566 12.63 -27.68 -10.41
N PRO A 567 12.96 -26.77 -11.34
CA PRO A 567 13.17 -25.36 -11.01
C PRO A 567 11.87 -24.72 -10.52
N SER A 568 11.94 -23.87 -9.51
CA SER A 568 10.81 -23.08 -9.03
C SER A 568 11.03 -21.59 -9.29
N THR A 569 9.99 -20.91 -9.77
CA THR A 569 9.94 -19.45 -9.83
C THR A 569 8.98 -18.96 -8.77
N THR A 570 9.46 -18.14 -7.86
CA THR A 570 8.66 -17.50 -6.81
C THR A 570 8.55 -16.01 -7.09
N VAL A 571 7.35 -15.46 -6.98
CA VAL A 571 7.05 -14.05 -7.13
C VAL A 571 6.45 -13.56 -5.81
N LEU A 572 7.02 -12.51 -5.24
CA LEU A 572 6.42 -11.75 -4.15
C LEU A 572 6.02 -10.39 -4.69
N MET A 573 4.80 -9.94 -4.44
CA MET A 573 4.37 -8.58 -4.74
C MET A 573 3.73 -7.96 -3.51
N ALA A 574 3.93 -6.66 -3.36
CA ALA A 574 3.15 -5.82 -2.49
C ALA A 574 2.73 -4.56 -3.26
N SER A 575 1.51 -4.09 -3.06
CA SER A 575 1.01 -2.88 -3.71
C SER A 575 0.08 -2.11 -2.78
N ALA A 576 -0.18 -0.85 -3.09
CA ALA A 576 -1.00 0.04 -2.27
C ALA A 576 -0.56 0.07 -0.79
N LEU A 577 0.75 -0.11 -0.54
CA LEU A 577 1.29 -0.13 0.81
C LEU A 577 1.23 1.27 1.39
N THR A 578 0.56 1.37 2.53
CA THR A 578 0.56 2.55 3.39
C THR A 578 0.89 2.15 4.81
N LEU A 579 1.74 2.92 5.47
CA LEU A 579 2.11 2.72 6.86
C LEU A 579 2.15 4.07 7.54
N THR A 580 1.44 4.20 8.67
CA THR A 580 1.60 5.35 9.56
C THR A 580 2.17 4.85 10.88
N LEU A 581 3.28 5.44 11.31
CA LEU A 581 3.89 5.27 12.62
C LEU A 581 3.88 6.63 13.34
N GLY A 582 2.86 6.88 14.16
CA GLY A 582 2.71 8.07 14.98
C GLY A 582 1.27 8.58 14.98
N THR A 583 1.11 9.87 14.70
CA THR A 583 -0.16 10.58 14.50
C THR A 583 -0.19 11.19 13.09
N ALA A 584 -1.35 11.71 12.67
CA ALA A 584 -1.48 12.38 11.38
C ALA A 584 -0.53 13.57 11.19
N THR A 585 -0.13 14.24 12.28
CA THR A 585 0.71 15.44 12.26
C THR A 585 2.13 15.23 12.81
N ALA A 586 2.47 14.02 13.26
CA ALA A 586 3.76 13.71 13.85
C ALA A 586 4.08 12.22 13.78
N GLY A 587 5.14 11.83 13.09
CA GLY A 587 5.50 10.43 12.88
C GLY A 587 6.14 10.16 11.52
N VAL A 588 6.15 8.89 11.14
CA VAL A 588 6.62 8.39 9.85
C VAL A 588 5.43 7.90 9.03
N GLN A 589 5.31 8.35 7.79
CA GLN A 589 4.27 7.95 6.85
C GLN A 589 4.92 7.37 5.60
N LEU A 590 4.50 6.18 5.19
CA LEU A 590 4.77 5.58 3.89
C LEU A 590 3.48 5.62 3.08
N THR A 591 3.54 6.17 1.86
CA THR A 591 2.44 6.09 0.89
C THR A 591 2.94 5.57 -0.44
N ASP A 592 2.00 5.12 -1.29
CA ASP A 592 2.28 4.62 -2.63
C ASP A 592 3.35 3.53 -2.67
N GLY A 593 3.44 2.75 -1.58
CA GLY A 593 4.46 1.72 -1.47
C GLY A 593 4.11 0.53 -2.37
N ALA A 594 5.10 0.04 -3.11
CA ALA A 594 4.97 -1.14 -3.94
C ALA A 594 6.27 -1.95 -3.94
N ALA A 595 6.17 -3.27 -3.95
CA ALA A 595 7.28 -4.18 -4.06
C ALA A 595 6.97 -5.27 -5.09
N VAL A 596 7.96 -5.70 -5.84
CA VAL A 596 7.89 -6.89 -6.68
C VAL A 596 9.25 -7.58 -6.70
N PHE A 597 9.28 -8.87 -6.39
CA PHE A 597 10.46 -9.71 -6.39
C PHE A 597 10.18 -10.98 -7.17
N VAL A 598 11.14 -11.39 -7.98
CA VAL A 598 11.18 -12.66 -8.69
C VAL A 598 12.42 -13.40 -8.22
N MET A 599 12.22 -14.61 -7.71
CA MET A 599 13.27 -15.49 -7.21
C MET A 599 13.24 -16.77 -8.00
N THR A 600 14.38 -17.11 -8.60
CA THR A 600 14.59 -18.34 -9.36
C THR A 600 15.84 -19.03 -8.84
N ALA A 601 16.12 -20.25 -9.31
CA ALA A 601 17.39 -20.90 -9.02
C ALA A 601 18.62 -20.10 -9.52
N ALA A 602 18.45 -19.21 -10.51
CA ALA A 602 19.51 -18.37 -11.06
C ALA A 602 19.78 -17.10 -10.24
N GLY A 603 18.90 -16.76 -9.28
CA GLY A 603 19.06 -15.55 -8.46
C GLY A 603 17.76 -14.81 -8.15
N VAL A 604 17.92 -13.61 -7.59
CA VAL A 604 16.84 -12.72 -7.15
C VAL A 604 16.90 -11.41 -7.93
N ALA A 605 15.74 -10.98 -8.43
CA ALA A 605 15.56 -9.67 -9.02
C ALA A 605 14.30 -9.03 -8.44
N GLY A 606 14.37 -7.77 -8.01
CA GLY A 606 13.21 -7.11 -7.44
C GLY A 606 13.40 -5.63 -7.22
N ARG A 607 12.28 -4.95 -6.99
CA ARG A 607 12.20 -3.52 -6.74
C ARG A 607 11.19 -3.25 -5.63
N VAL A 608 11.57 -2.41 -4.69
CA VAL A 608 10.70 -1.81 -3.67
C VAL A 608 10.67 -0.31 -3.92
N THR A 609 9.51 0.32 -3.88
CA THR A 609 9.34 1.77 -4.01
C THR A 609 8.33 2.27 -2.99
N GLY A 610 8.42 3.54 -2.60
CA GLY A 610 7.40 4.21 -1.79
C GLY A 610 7.80 5.64 -1.42
N THR A 611 6.80 6.48 -1.14
CA THR A 611 7.00 7.86 -0.69
C THR A 611 7.04 7.89 0.83
N LEU A 612 8.20 8.23 1.38
CA LEU A 612 8.41 8.36 2.82
C LEU A 612 8.25 9.83 3.21
N ARG A 613 7.45 10.10 4.23
CA ARG A 613 7.35 11.39 4.92
C ARG A 613 7.66 11.22 6.40
N ILE A 614 8.42 12.14 6.98
CA ILE A 614 8.59 12.24 8.43
C ILE A 614 8.13 13.64 8.84
N LEU A 615 7.17 13.68 9.74
CA LEU A 615 6.58 14.91 10.27
C LEU A 615 6.96 15.04 11.74
N VAL A 616 7.41 16.23 12.13
CA VAL A 616 7.62 16.61 13.54
C VAL A 616 6.59 17.68 13.90
N PRO A 617 5.98 17.64 15.12
CA PRO A 617 4.97 18.61 15.51
C PRO A 617 5.39 20.07 15.27
N GLY A 618 4.48 20.89 14.76
CA GLY A 618 4.72 22.31 14.50
C GLY A 618 5.51 22.62 13.22
N ASP A 619 5.59 21.67 12.28
CA ASP A 619 6.26 21.81 10.97
C ASP A 619 7.75 22.20 11.05
N ALA A 620 8.37 22.04 12.23
CA ALA A 620 9.76 22.41 12.46
C ALA A 620 10.75 21.57 11.63
N VAL A 621 10.39 20.31 11.35
CA VAL A 621 11.14 19.39 10.50
C VAL A 621 10.16 18.65 9.59
N GLN A 622 10.39 18.74 8.29
CA GLN A 622 9.68 17.95 7.27
C GLN A 622 10.70 17.20 6.43
N PHE A 623 10.61 15.88 6.43
CA PHE A 623 11.32 15.02 5.48
C PHE A 623 10.31 14.44 4.50
N SER A 624 10.61 14.46 3.21
CA SER A 624 9.80 13.78 2.19
C SER A 624 10.66 13.29 1.05
N GLY A 625 10.35 12.13 0.47
CA GLY A 625 10.97 11.69 -0.78
C GLY A 625 10.45 10.33 -1.21
N THR A 626 10.49 10.04 -2.51
CA THR A 626 10.18 8.71 -3.03
C THR A 626 11.47 7.91 -3.12
N PHE A 627 11.53 6.79 -2.42
CA PHE A 627 12.68 5.90 -2.41
C PHE A 627 12.37 4.66 -3.22
N THR A 628 13.30 4.24 -4.06
CA THR A 628 13.26 2.98 -4.80
C THR A 628 14.53 2.19 -4.51
N VAL A 629 14.39 0.94 -4.06
CA VAL A 629 15.48 -0.01 -3.90
C VAL A 629 15.30 -1.10 -4.93
N ALA A 630 16.28 -1.29 -5.79
CA ALA A 630 16.30 -2.33 -6.82
C ALA A 630 17.50 -3.25 -6.63
N VAL A 631 17.27 -4.55 -6.80
CA VAL A 631 18.31 -5.58 -6.75
C VAL A 631 18.14 -6.48 -7.98
N ASN A 632 19.24 -6.87 -8.60
CA ASN A 632 19.26 -7.98 -9.56
C ASN A 632 20.58 -8.72 -9.40
N SER A 633 20.56 -10.03 -9.20
CA SER A 633 21.76 -10.86 -9.07
C SER A 633 22.12 -11.63 -10.36
N GLY A 634 21.30 -11.57 -11.41
CA GLY A 634 21.43 -12.40 -12.61
C GLY A 634 21.24 -11.65 -13.93
N ALA A 635 20.63 -12.31 -14.91
CA ALA A 635 20.35 -11.74 -16.23
C ALA A 635 19.34 -10.57 -16.18
N GLU A 636 19.20 -9.84 -17.29
CA GLU A 636 18.15 -8.83 -17.45
C GLU A 636 16.76 -9.45 -17.18
N VAL A 637 15.93 -8.75 -16.41
CA VAL A 637 14.54 -9.17 -16.13
C VAL A 637 13.59 -8.20 -16.79
N LYS A 638 12.67 -8.73 -17.62
CA LYS A 638 11.56 -8.00 -18.24
C LYS A 638 10.30 -8.87 -18.13
N GLN A 639 9.58 -8.73 -17.02
CA GLN A 639 8.38 -9.52 -16.74
C GLN A 639 7.21 -8.63 -16.38
N THR A 640 6.00 -9.08 -16.72
CA THR A 640 4.74 -8.41 -16.38
C THR A 640 3.88 -9.39 -15.59
N PHE A 641 3.38 -8.94 -14.45
CA PHE A 641 2.49 -9.69 -13.56
C PHE A 641 1.11 -9.04 -13.55
N GLN A 642 0.07 -9.80 -13.22
CA GLN A 642 -1.28 -9.27 -13.06
C GLN A 642 -1.65 -9.23 -11.57
N LEU A 643 -2.19 -8.08 -11.15
CA LEU A 643 -2.74 -7.83 -9.82
C LEU A 643 -4.12 -7.17 -10.00
N ASP A 644 -5.19 -7.91 -9.70
CA ASP A 644 -6.59 -7.45 -9.85
C ASP A 644 -6.88 -6.81 -11.22
N GLY A 645 -6.38 -7.42 -12.30
CA GLY A 645 -6.51 -6.92 -13.67
C GLY A 645 -5.54 -5.80 -14.05
N THR A 646 -4.74 -5.30 -13.11
CA THR A 646 -3.69 -4.29 -13.34
C THR A 646 -2.35 -4.94 -13.59
N SER A 647 -1.62 -4.45 -14.61
CA SER A 647 -0.29 -4.97 -14.96
C SER A 647 0.82 -4.34 -14.13
N VAL A 648 1.59 -5.15 -13.42
CA VAL A 648 2.79 -4.76 -12.65
C VAL A 648 4.03 -5.19 -13.42
N VAL A 649 4.85 -4.23 -13.86
CA VAL A 649 6.05 -4.49 -14.66
C VAL A 649 7.30 -4.49 -13.77
N LEU A 650 8.12 -5.54 -13.91
CA LEU A 650 9.49 -5.61 -13.40
C LEU A 650 10.46 -5.60 -14.58
N ALA A 651 11.08 -4.45 -14.80
CA ALA A 651 12.12 -4.25 -15.80
C ALA A 651 13.42 -3.81 -15.10
N LEU A 652 14.40 -4.70 -15.01
CA LEU A 652 15.70 -4.44 -14.37
C LEU A 652 16.86 -4.85 -15.28
N PRO A 653 17.91 -4.01 -15.43
CA PRO A 653 19.11 -4.35 -16.20
C PRO A 653 19.85 -5.54 -15.58
N VAL A 654 20.83 -6.09 -16.30
CA VAL A 654 21.70 -7.18 -15.83
C VAL A 654 22.39 -6.86 -14.49
N GLY A 655 22.47 -7.85 -13.61
CA GLY A 655 23.15 -7.83 -12.32
C GLY A 655 24.58 -8.39 -12.36
N PRO A 656 25.27 -8.53 -11.20
CA PRO A 656 24.79 -8.23 -9.85
C PRO A 656 24.88 -6.74 -9.49
N TYR A 657 23.78 -6.15 -9.02
CA TYR A 657 23.81 -4.82 -8.39
C TYR A 657 22.75 -4.65 -7.29
N LEU A 658 23.02 -3.71 -6.39
CA LEU A 658 22.06 -3.09 -5.49
C LEU A 658 21.99 -1.60 -5.83
N ARG A 659 20.81 -1.07 -6.11
CA ARG A 659 20.59 0.33 -6.43
C ARG A 659 19.55 0.95 -5.50
N VAL A 660 19.89 2.09 -4.91
CA VAL A 660 18.99 2.91 -4.09
C VAL A 660 18.82 4.25 -4.78
N GLU A 661 17.58 4.61 -5.09
CA GLU A 661 17.20 5.86 -5.75
C GLU A 661 16.30 6.65 -4.80
N GLY A 662 16.65 7.88 -4.48
CA GLY A 662 15.78 8.83 -3.84
C GLY A 662 15.42 9.92 -4.83
N THR A 663 14.14 10.10 -5.14
CA THR A 663 13.64 11.18 -5.99
C THR A 663 12.84 12.18 -5.16
N ASN A 664 12.99 13.46 -5.47
CA ASN A 664 12.39 14.57 -4.73
C ASN A 664 12.65 14.48 -3.22
N VAL A 665 13.80 13.95 -2.81
CA VAL A 665 14.19 13.90 -1.40
C VAL A 665 14.37 15.33 -0.94
N ALA A 666 13.65 15.71 0.11
CA ALA A 666 13.66 17.04 0.68
C ALA A 666 13.65 16.95 2.21
N ILE A 667 14.48 17.75 2.82
CA ILE A 667 14.53 17.99 4.26
C ILE A 667 14.35 19.48 4.45
N VAL A 668 13.31 19.87 5.19
CA VAL A 668 13.08 21.24 5.61
C VAL A 668 13.23 21.29 7.12
N VAL A 669 14.10 22.15 7.64
CA VAL A 669 14.31 22.35 9.08
C VAL A 669 14.25 23.84 9.37
N ALA A 670 13.29 24.28 10.18
CA ALA A 670 13.12 25.68 10.57
C ALA A 670 13.18 26.68 9.39
N GLY A 671 12.54 26.34 8.26
CA GLY A 671 12.53 27.16 7.05
C GLY A 671 13.71 26.94 6.08
N GLN A 672 14.76 26.22 6.48
CA GLN A 672 15.90 25.88 5.63
C GLN A 672 15.63 24.62 4.83
N ARG A 673 15.97 24.58 3.54
CA ARG A 673 15.63 23.46 2.65
C ARG A 673 16.87 22.82 2.03
N LEU A 674 17.01 21.51 2.19
CA LEU A 674 17.91 20.67 1.40
C LEU A 674 17.07 19.73 0.55
N SER A 675 17.30 19.66 -0.75
CA SER A 675 16.57 18.71 -1.60
C SER A 675 17.39 18.22 -2.79
N GLY A 676 17.01 17.10 -3.39
CA GLY A 676 17.63 16.59 -4.61
C GLY A 676 17.21 15.17 -4.96
N ASN A 677 17.73 14.69 -6.08
CA ASN A 677 17.64 13.30 -6.51
C ASN A 677 19.00 12.63 -6.30
N PHE A 678 19.00 11.44 -5.74
CA PHE A 678 20.21 10.69 -5.41
C PHE A 678 20.07 9.26 -5.91
N THR A 679 21.09 8.73 -6.55
CA THR A 679 21.15 7.33 -6.96
C THR A 679 22.46 6.73 -6.50
N VAL A 680 22.41 5.68 -5.68
CA VAL A 680 23.57 4.91 -5.24
C VAL A 680 23.48 3.53 -5.85
N THR A 681 24.41 3.15 -6.72
CA THR A 681 24.46 1.84 -7.36
C THR A 681 25.75 1.13 -6.96
N ALA A 682 25.64 0.02 -6.25
CA ALA A 682 26.76 -0.87 -5.97
C ALA A 682 26.72 -2.05 -6.94
N ALA A 683 27.78 -2.23 -7.74
CA ALA A 683 27.95 -3.32 -8.69
C ALA A 683 29.37 -3.89 -8.57
N GLY A 684 29.49 -5.11 -8.04
CA GLY A 684 30.79 -5.70 -7.70
C GLY A 684 31.55 -4.88 -6.65
N ALA A 685 32.80 -4.51 -6.95
CA ALA A 685 33.65 -3.69 -6.07
C ALA A 685 33.50 -2.17 -6.29
N THR A 686 32.58 -1.76 -7.18
CA THR A 686 32.37 -0.36 -7.56
C THR A 686 31.04 0.14 -7.01
N THR A 687 31.06 1.32 -6.39
CA THR A 687 29.85 2.06 -5.99
C THR A 687 29.80 3.40 -6.71
N THR A 688 28.75 3.67 -7.47
CA THR A 688 28.51 4.95 -8.13
C THR A 688 27.42 5.71 -7.39
N ILE A 689 27.69 6.97 -7.03
CA ILE A 689 26.74 7.91 -6.43
C ILE A 689 26.48 9.02 -7.45
N THR A 690 25.26 9.09 -7.96
CA THR A 690 24.80 10.17 -8.86
C THR A 690 23.92 11.13 -8.08
N ILE A 691 24.14 12.41 -8.28
CA ILE A 691 23.40 13.52 -7.67
C ILE A 691 22.78 14.33 -8.81
N ALA A 692 21.48 14.63 -8.74
CA ALA A 692 20.80 15.48 -9.70
C ALA A 692 19.82 16.43 -9.01
N ASN A 693 19.64 17.63 -9.57
CA ASN A 693 18.73 18.64 -9.04
C ASN A 693 18.93 18.95 -7.55
N ALA A 694 20.17 18.84 -7.05
CA ALA A 694 20.47 19.14 -5.67
C ALA A 694 20.32 20.65 -5.42
N ARG A 695 19.70 20.97 -4.29
CA ARG A 695 19.41 22.31 -3.81
C ARG A 695 19.67 22.38 -2.32
N ALA A 696 20.33 23.43 -1.86
CA ALA A 696 20.45 23.75 -0.44
C ALA A 696 20.19 25.25 -0.28
N ALA A 697 19.12 25.62 0.41
CA ALA A 697 18.72 27.00 0.62
C ALA A 697 18.64 27.31 2.12
N PHE A 698 19.31 28.39 2.50
CA PHE A 698 19.41 28.88 3.88
C PHE A 698 19.03 30.35 3.90
N GLY A 699 18.17 30.72 4.85
CA GLY A 699 17.59 32.04 4.99
C GLY A 699 17.11 32.35 6.40
N ASP A 700 16.26 33.37 6.49
CA ASP A 700 15.57 33.80 7.72
C ASP A 700 14.12 33.29 7.81
N GLY A 701 13.74 32.39 6.89
CA GLY A 701 12.38 31.86 6.75
C GLY A 701 11.49 32.63 5.77
N THR A 702 11.89 33.85 5.36
CA THR A 702 11.16 34.66 4.36
C THR A 702 11.95 34.89 3.08
N ALA A 703 13.28 34.97 3.15
CA ALA A 703 14.16 35.12 2.00
C ALA A 703 15.31 34.10 2.03
N GLU A 704 15.68 33.56 0.87
CA GLU A 704 16.87 32.71 0.71
C GLU A 704 18.11 33.60 0.62
N LEU A 705 18.89 33.64 1.71
CA LEU A 705 20.11 34.44 1.79
C LEU A 705 21.31 33.72 1.16
N VAL A 706 21.32 32.40 1.22
CA VAL A 706 22.32 31.54 0.60
C VAL A 706 21.61 30.38 -0.07
N ALA A 707 21.78 30.19 -1.37
CA ALA A 707 21.22 29.07 -2.10
C ALA A 707 22.25 28.40 -3.01
N LEU A 708 22.32 27.07 -2.94
CA LEU A 708 22.87 26.22 -3.97
C LEU A 708 21.71 25.68 -4.80
N THR A 709 21.78 25.76 -6.12
CA THR A 709 20.76 25.29 -7.06
C THR A 709 21.37 24.54 -8.23
N GLY A 710 20.57 23.71 -8.91
CA GLY A 710 21.02 22.97 -10.10
C GLY A 710 22.16 21.98 -9.82
N GLY A 711 22.31 21.53 -8.58
CA GLY A 711 23.39 20.65 -8.17
C GLY A 711 23.37 19.31 -8.90
N THR A 712 24.41 19.00 -9.68
CA THR A 712 24.53 17.75 -10.44
C THR A 712 25.95 17.20 -10.34
N GLY A 713 26.09 15.88 -10.21
CA GLY A 713 27.39 15.27 -10.04
C GLY A 713 27.36 13.74 -10.04
N SER A 714 28.54 13.15 -10.14
CA SER A 714 28.73 11.71 -9.98
C SER A 714 30.07 11.41 -9.32
N PHE A 715 30.06 10.46 -8.39
CA PHE A 715 31.24 9.91 -7.72
C PHE A 715 31.28 8.40 -7.89
N THR A 716 32.42 7.88 -8.30
CA THR A 716 32.72 6.45 -8.39
C THR A 716 33.71 6.09 -7.29
N LEU A 717 33.31 5.16 -6.43
CA LEU A 717 34.09 4.63 -5.32
C LEU A 717 34.54 3.22 -5.71
N THR A 718 35.83 2.96 -5.57
CA THR A 718 36.46 1.63 -5.79
C THR A 718 37.43 1.35 -4.65
N THR A 719 38.05 0.16 -4.63
CA THR A 719 39.15 -0.15 -3.69
C THR A 719 40.37 0.77 -3.86
N ALA A 720 40.54 1.40 -5.03
CA ALA A 720 41.62 2.37 -5.26
C ALA A 720 41.32 3.74 -4.64
N GLY A 721 40.05 4.07 -4.36
CA GLY A 721 39.65 5.38 -3.84
C GLY A 721 38.37 5.94 -4.48
N ILE A 722 38.17 7.25 -4.36
CA ILE A 722 37.01 7.99 -4.85
C ILE A 722 37.44 8.89 -6.01
N VAL A 723 36.72 8.84 -7.12
CA VAL A 723 36.88 9.78 -8.24
C VAL A 723 35.53 10.34 -8.66
N GLY A 724 35.40 11.65 -8.83
CA GLY A 724 34.15 12.25 -9.25
C GLY A 724 34.12 13.76 -9.17
N SER A 725 32.97 14.33 -9.54
CA SER A 725 32.73 15.75 -9.38
C SER A 725 31.27 16.07 -9.15
N VAL A 726 31.02 17.20 -8.49
CA VAL A 726 29.70 17.81 -8.32
C VAL A 726 29.78 19.28 -8.68
N SER A 727 28.77 19.77 -9.40
CA SER A 727 28.65 21.16 -9.83
C SER A 727 27.30 21.74 -9.42
N GLY A 728 27.22 23.05 -9.22
CA GLY A 728 25.97 23.75 -8.94
C GLY A 728 26.16 25.26 -8.91
N THR A 729 25.07 26.01 -9.02
CA THR A 729 25.10 27.47 -8.92
C THR A 729 24.91 27.87 -7.47
N VAL A 730 25.87 28.60 -6.92
CA VAL A 730 25.77 29.18 -5.57
C VAL A 730 25.41 30.66 -5.71
N THR A 731 24.38 31.07 -4.99
CA THR A 731 23.99 32.46 -4.82
C THR A 731 24.02 32.83 -3.34
N VAL A 732 24.52 34.02 -3.03
CA VAL A 732 24.38 34.68 -1.74
C VAL A 732 23.71 36.02 -2.02
N THR A 733 22.64 36.35 -1.31
CA THR A 733 21.91 37.60 -1.50
C THR A 733 21.64 38.19 -0.14
N LEU A 734 22.52 39.09 0.28
CA LEU A 734 22.42 39.90 1.48
C LEU A 734 22.14 41.36 1.05
N PRO A 735 21.54 42.20 1.91
CA PRO A 735 21.39 43.62 1.61
C PRO A 735 22.75 44.27 1.25
N GLY A 736 22.87 44.77 0.02
CA GLY A 736 24.09 45.42 -0.49
C GLY A 736 25.24 44.48 -0.86
N VAL A 737 25.10 43.16 -0.72
CA VAL A 737 26.12 42.17 -1.12
C VAL A 737 25.46 41.00 -1.85
N SER A 738 25.83 40.75 -3.10
CA SER A 738 25.45 39.52 -3.80
C SER A 738 26.67 38.77 -4.31
N VAL A 739 26.63 37.45 -4.17
CA VAL A 739 27.59 36.52 -4.78
C VAL A 739 26.80 35.59 -5.67
N GLY A 740 27.25 35.33 -6.89
CA GLY A 740 26.61 34.38 -7.80
C GLY A 740 27.64 33.70 -8.69
N GLY A 741 27.60 32.39 -8.85
CA GLY A 741 28.51 31.70 -9.78
C GLY A 741 28.32 30.20 -9.80
N ASN A 742 28.86 29.55 -10.82
CA ASN A 742 28.83 28.10 -10.95
C ASN A 742 30.10 27.52 -10.33
N PHE A 743 29.93 26.64 -9.34
CA PHE A 743 31.02 25.97 -8.66
C PHE A 743 31.03 24.50 -9.03
N THR A 744 32.21 23.98 -9.35
CA THR A 744 32.47 22.54 -9.55
C THR A 744 33.55 22.10 -8.57
N VAL A 745 33.26 21.07 -7.79
CA VAL A 745 34.21 20.39 -6.91
C VAL A 745 34.51 19.04 -7.51
N SER A 746 35.79 18.76 -7.76
CA SER A 746 36.28 17.47 -8.24
C SER A 746 37.22 16.86 -7.20
N LEU A 747 37.06 15.56 -6.95
CA LEU A 747 37.88 14.78 -6.04
C LEU A 747 38.44 13.58 -6.80
N ASP A 748 39.74 13.35 -6.71
CA ASP A 748 40.38 12.11 -7.15
C ASP A 748 41.39 11.65 -6.10
N THR A 749 41.07 10.53 -5.43
CA THR A 749 41.94 9.86 -4.46
C THR A 749 42.48 8.54 -4.98
N THR A 750 42.24 8.20 -6.25
CA THR A 750 42.63 6.89 -6.82
C THR A 750 44.14 6.78 -7.05
N VAL A 751 44.84 7.92 -7.02
CA VAL A 751 46.29 7.99 -7.18
C VAL A 751 46.97 8.13 -5.81
N ALA A 752 47.60 7.04 -5.37
CA ALA A 752 48.27 6.97 -4.07
C ALA A 752 49.37 8.04 -3.93
N GLY A 753 49.33 8.80 -2.83
CA GLY A 753 50.34 9.82 -2.49
C GLY A 753 50.06 11.23 -3.04
N ILE A 754 49.10 11.39 -3.96
CA ILE A 754 48.73 12.68 -4.57
C ILE A 754 47.20 12.83 -4.71
N PRO A 755 46.42 12.74 -3.61
CA PRO A 755 44.99 13.02 -3.69
C PRO A 755 44.79 14.46 -4.17
N THR A 756 43.96 14.63 -5.21
CA THR A 756 43.66 15.96 -5.75
C THR A 756 42.25 16.39 -5.35
N LEU A 757 42.17 17.60 -4.80
CA LEU A 757 40.91 18.32 -4.62
C LEU A 757 41.00 19.57 -5.50
N ARG A 758 40.07 19.69 -6.44
CA ARG A 758 39.99 20.84 -7.34
C ARG A 758 38.63 21.52 -7.20
N VAL A 759 38.64 22.82 -6.95
CA VAL A 759 37.44 23.65 -6.88
C VAL A 759 37.54 24.71 -7.97
N VAL A 760 36.58 24.73 -8.88
CA VAL A 760 36.49 25.70 -9.97
C VAL A 760 35.22 26.52 -9.76
N GLY A 761 35.36 27.82 -9.59
CA GLY A 761 34.25 28.75 -9.73
C GLY A 761 34.34 29.46 -11.08
N ALA A 762 33.28 29.38 -11.88
CA ALA A 762 33.15 30.01 -13.18
C ALA A 762 32.00 31.02 -13.16
N GLY A 763 32.21 32.18 -13.79
CA GLY A 763 31.22 33.26 -13.81
C GLY A 763 30.90 33.79 -12.41
N ILE A 764 31.85 33.71 -11.48
CA ILE A 764 31.69 34.26 -10.12
C ILE A 764 31.50 35.76 -10.27
N THR A 765 30.38 36.25 -9.79
CA THR A 765 30.02 37.66 -9.68
C THR A 765 29.91 37.97 -8.20
N LEU A 766 30.72 38.89 -7.70
CA LEU A 766 30.61 39.47 -6.36
C LEU A 766 30.25 40.94 -6.55
N ASP A 767 29.04 41.33 -6.17
CA ASP A 767 28.59 42.72 -6.12
C ASP A 767 28.55 43.18 -4.67
N ILE A 768 29.28 44.24 -4.34
CA ILE A 768 29.23 44.90 -3.04
C ILE A 768 28.90 46.37 -3.28
N GLY A 769 27.65 46.77 -3.06
CA GLY A 769 27.21 48.17 -3.17
C GLY A 769 27.48 48.79 -4.55
N GLY A 770 27.42 48.01 -5.63
CA GLY A 770 27.69 48.46 -7.00
C GLY A 770 29.14 48.23 -7.48
N PHE A 771 30.04 47.76 -6.61
CA PHE A 771 31.34 47.25 -7.00
C PHE A 771 31.19 45.79 -7.46
N VAL A 772 31.29 45.56 -8.77
CA VAL A 772 31.09 44.23 -9.35
C VAL A 772 32.43 43.61 -9.76
N LEU A 773 32.74 42.47 -9.15
CA LEU A 773 33.87 41.63 -9.46
C LEU A 773 33.37 40.39 -10.20
N THR A 774 33.67 40.24 -11.49
CA THR A 774 33.29 39.06 -12.29
C THR A 774 34.52 38.24 -12.69
N GLY A 775 34.48 36.92 -12.61
CA GLY A 775 35.64 36.13 -13.03
C GLY A 775 35.55 34.63 -12.80
N ALA A 776 36.66 33.97 -13.06
CA ALA A 776 36.88 32.58 -12.72
C ALA A 776 38.04 32.45 -11.74
N VAL A 777 37.86 31.58 -10.75
CA VAL A 777 38.89 31.23 -9.77
C VAL A 777 38.98 29.71 -9.70
N THR A 778 40.19 29.19 -9.81
CA THR A 778 40.48 27.76 -9.62
C THR A 778 41.39 27.58 -8.44
N PHE A 779 40.99 26.74 -7.49
CA PHE A 779 41.82 26.23 -6.41
C PHE A 779 42.18 24.78 -6.74
N SER A 780 43.46 24.46 -6.75
CA SER A 780 43.97 23.10 -6.96
C SER A 780 44.92 22.75 -5.84
N GLN A 781 44.55 21.75 -5.03
CA GLN A 781 45.43 21.25 -3.98
C GLN A 781 46.29 20.11 -4.52
N SER A 782 47.60 20.17 -4.25
CA SER A 782 48.56 19.10 -4.53
C SER A 782 49.48 18.86 -3.32
N SER A 783 50.15 17.70 -3.29
CA SER A 783 51.18 17.39 -2.31
C SER A 783 52.53 17.34 -3.03
N VAL A 784 53.44 18.24 -2.69
CA VAL A 784 54.79 18.30 -3.26
C VAL A 784 55.77 18.03 -2.12
N GLY A 785 56.53 16.92 -2.21
CA GLY A 785 57.48 16.53 -1.16
C GLY A 785 56.83 16.27 0.22
N GLY A 786 55.55 15.84 0.26
CA GLY A 786 54.79 15.61 1.49
C GLY A 786 54.14 16.85 2.10
N VAL A 787 54.35 18.03 1.49
CA VAL A 787 53.75 19.31 1.91
C VAL A 787 52.54 19.62 1.04
N LYS A 788 51.42 19.97 1.69
CA LYS A 788 50.21 20.43 1.00
C LYS A 788 50.38 21.85 0.50
N ILE A 789 50.17 22.04 -0.80
CA ILE A 789 50.20 23.33 -1.48
C ILE A 789 48.86 23.52 -2.19
N VAL A 790 48.33 24.75 -2.15
CA VAL A 790 47.11 25.14 -2.88
C VAL A 790 47.49 26.18 -3.92
N ASP A 791 47.39 25.80 -5.18
CA ASP A 791 47.55 26.71 -6.31
C ASP A 791 46.21 27.39 -6.61
N VAL A 792 46.23 28.70 -6.74
CA VAL A 792 45.08 29.56 -7.01
C VAL A 792 45.33 30.29 -8.33
N ALA A 793 44.57 29.96 -9.36
CA ALA A 793 44.56 30.73 -10.60
C ALA A 793 43.33 31.65 -10.59
N ALA A 794 43.53 32.95 -10.84
CA ALA A 794 42.46 33.93 -10.84
C ALA A 794 42.49 34.76 -12.13
N THR A 795 41.38 34.77 -12.85
CA THR A 795 41.13 35.69 -13.97
C THR A 795 39.85 36.46 -13.64
N VAL A 796 40.01 37.72 -13.27
CA VAL A 796 38.95 38.49 -12.63
C VAL A 796 38.89 39.89 -13.24
N SER A 797 37.69 40.38 -13.41
CA SER A 797 37.35 41.69 -13.94
C SER A 797 36.68 42.49 -12.83
N ALA A 798 37.28 43.59 -12.40
CA ALA A 798 36.74 44.48 -11.39
C ALA A 798 36.17 45.72 -12.08
N ASN A 799 34.87 45.94 -12.00
CA ASN A 799 34.21 47.13 -12.53
C ASN A 799 34.08 48.18 -11.42
N PHE A 800 34.78 49.30 -11.60
CA PHE A 800 34.77 50.44 -10.68
C PHE A 800 33.76 51.52 -11.10
N GLY A 801 32.97 51.29 -12.16
CA GLY A 801 32.04 52.27 -12.72
C GLY A 801 32.75 53.42 -13.42
N ALA A 802 31.99 54.34 -14.05
CA ALA A 802 32.59 55.54 -14.63
C ALA A 802 33.21 56.42 -13.53
N PRO A 803 34.42 56.99 -13.73
CA PRO A 803 35.20 57.00 -14.96
C PRO A 803 36.25 55.88 -15.11
N ILE A 804 36.47 55.04 -14.09
CA ILE A 804 37.54 54.03 -14.05
C ILE A 804 37.25 52.84 -14.98
N GLY A 805 35.98 52.46 -15.09
CA GLY A 805 35.54 51.32 -15.89
C GLY A 805 36.05 49.99 -15.33
N THR A 806 36.34 49.07 -16.25
CA THR A 806 36.66 47.68 -15.92
C THR A 806 38.17 47.42 -15.94
N ILE A 807 38.71 46.92 -14.84
CA ILE A 807 40.10 46.50 -14.69
C ILE A 807 40.16 44.97 -14.71
N ASN A 808 40.88 44.42 -15.69
CA ASN A 808 41.10 42.98 -15.78
C ASN A 808 42.40 42.60 -15.05
N LEU A 809 42.32 41.57 -14.22
CA LEU A 809 43.38 41.01 -13.39
C LEU A 809 43.57 39.54 -13.77
N ALA A 810 44.81 39.13 -14.01
CA ALA A 810 45.16 37.72 -14.21
C ALA A 810 46.39 37.37 -13.37
N GLY A 811 46.38 36.21 -12.72
CA GLY A 811 47.47 35.85 -11.83
C GLY A 811 47.42 34.42 -11.31
N ALA A 812 48.58 33.99 -10.81
CA ALA A 812 48.74 32.75 -10.06
C ALA A 812 49.16 33.10 -8.63
N LEU A 813 48.54 32.45 -7.67
CA LEU A 813 48.90 32.49 -6.26
C LEU A 813 49.09 31.06 -5.77
N GLN A 814 49.86 30.90 -4.72
CA GLN A 814 50.19 29.64 -4.09
C GLN A 814 50.15 29.82 -2.58
N ILE A 815 49.46 28.91 -1.89
CA ILE A 815 49.33 28.90 -0.44
C ILE A 815 49.96 27.62 0.08
N GLY A 816 50.95 27.74 0.96
CA GLY A 816 51.60 26.61 1.62
C GLY A 816 51.91 26.91 3.09
N PRO A 817 52.68 26.05 3.79
CA PRO A 817 53.05 26.28 5.19
C PRO A 817 53.83 27.60 5.43
N GLY A 818 54.53 28.08 4.40
CA GLY A 818 55.22 29.37 4.42
C GLY A 818 54.31 30.59 4.18
N GLY A 819 53.00 30.40 4.02
CA GLY A 819 52.02 31.46 3.74
C GLY A 819 51.69 31.61 2.26
N LEU A 820 51.25 32.82 1.89
CA LEU A 820 50.82 33.19 0.54
C LEU A 820 52.00 33.72 -0.30
N ALA A 821 52.16 33.20 -1.51
CA ALA A 821 53.02 33.74 -2.55
C ALA A 821 52.26 33.86 -3.87
N GLY A 822 52.47 34.89 -4.68
CA GLY A 822 51.72 35.04 -5.93
C GLY A 822 52.00 36.33 -6.68
N VAL A 823 51.55 36.37 -7.94
CA VAL A 823 51.55 37.56 -8.79
C VAL A 823 50.14 37.78 -9.35
N LEU A 824 49.68 39.03 -9.32
CA LEU A 824 48.46 39.51 -9.96
C LEU A 824 48.85 40.63 -10.92
N THR A 825 48.57 40.45 -12.22
CA THR A 825 48.90 41.42 -13.27
C THR A 825 47.63 42.09 -13.77
N ILE A 826 47.66 43.42 -13.90
CA ILE A 826 46.61 44.15 -14.61
C ILE A 826 46.83 43.93 -16.11
N THR A 827 45.86 43.31 -16.79
CA THR A 827 45.95 42.99 -18.22
C THR A 827 45.45 44.12 -19.12
N SER A 828 44.72 45.10 -18.56
CA SER A 828 44.33 46.33 -19.26
C SER A 828 45.42 47.41 -19.07
N PRO A 829 46.17 47.81 -20.12
CA PRO A 829 47.30 48.71 -19.98
C PRO A 829 46.91 50.19 -19.84
N SER A 830 45.62 50.53 -19.78
CA SER A 830 45.14 51.91 -19.59
C SER A 830 43.94 51.96 -18.62
N ILE A 831 44.05 52.81 -17.61
CA ILE A 831 43.01 53.11 -16.63
C ILE A 831 42.69 54.60 -16.77
N SER A 832 41.45 54.94 -17.13
CA SER A 832 40.99 56.35 -17.12
C SER A 832 40.60 56.74 -15.69
N LEU A 833 40.92 57.94 -15.24
CA LEU A 833 40.44 58.47 -13.95
C LEU A 833 39.41 59.60 -14.15
N GLY A 834 38.97 59.82 -15.40
CA GLY A 834 38.00 60.85 -15.79
C GLY A 834 38.64 62.11 -16.34
N GLY A 835 37.92 62.82 -17.21
CA GLY A 835 38.47 63.99 -17.92
C GLY A 835 39.67 63.59 -18.80
N ALA A 836 40.74 64.39 -18.73
CA ALA A 836 42.01 64.12 -19.42
C ALA A 836 43.05 63.42 -18.50
N VAL A 837 42.60 62.72 -17.45
CA VAL A 837 43.47 62.00 -16.52
C VAL A 837 43.45 60.50 -16.81
N ALA A 838 44.62 59.91 -17.07
CA ALA A 838 44.74 58.47 -17.32
C ALA A 838 46.08 57.92 -16.80
N VAL A 839 46.08 56.65 -16.40
CA VAL A 839 47.29 55.88 -16.08
C VAL A 839 47.45 54.80 -17.13
N THR A 840 48.57 54.77 -17.85
CA THR A 840 48.92 53.67 -18.74
C THR A 840 50.22 52.99 -18.31
N ALA A 841 50.40 51.71 -18.62
CA ALA A 841 51.64 51.00 -18.31
C ALA A 841 51.85 49.83 -19.28
N THR A 842 53.12 49.46 -19.55
CA THR A 842 53.42 48.21 -20.29
C THR A 842 53.10 46.98 -19.44
N SER A 843 53.35 47.07 -18.14
CA SER A 843 52.95 46.05 -17.16
C SER A 843 52.76 46.70 -15.80
N LEU A 844 51.73 46.28 -15.08
CA LEU A 844 51.50 46.64 -13.68
C LEU A 844 51.14 45.36 -12.92
N ARG A 845 51.99 44.96 -11.99
CA ARG A 845 51.85 43.71 -11.26
C ARG A 845 52.02 43.89 -9.76
N LEU A 846 51.17 43.21 -9.01
CA LEU A 846 51.26 43.05 -7.56
C LEU A 846 51.85 41.68 -7.27
N GLU A 847 52.93 41.65 -6.53
CA GLU A 847 53.59 40.44 -6.08
C GLU A 847 53.58 40.36 -4.56
N ILE A 848 53.39 39.16 -4.03
CA ILE A 848 53.50 38.86 -2.62
C ILE A 848 54.31 37.59 -2.46
N ASN A 849 55.20 37.55 -1.47
CA ASN A 849 55.73 36.29 -0.95
C ASN A 849 55.85 36.43 0.55
N ARG A 850 55.08 35.66 1.32
CA ARG A 850 55.13 35.66 2.79
C ARG A 850 56.14 34.66 3.34
N SER A 851 56.63 33.74 2.52
CA SER A 851 57.59 32.71 2.93
C SER A 851 59.01 33.25 2.95
N THR A 852 59.88 32.67 3.77
CA THR A 852 61.31 33.01 3.81
C THR A 852 62.13 32.39 2.68
N GLN A 853 61.48 31.63 1.77
CA GLN A 853 62.12 30.98 0.64
C GLN A 853 61.60 31.56 -0.68
N ALA A 854 62.39 31.43 -1.74
CA ALA A 854 61.92 31.75 -3.09
C ALA A 854 60.84 30.74 -3.51
N VAL A 855 59.79 31.22 -4.18
CA VAL A 855 58.66 30.40 -4.62
C VAL A 855 58.58 30.41 -6.13
N VAL A 856 58.40 29.23 -6.74
CA VAL A 856 58.06 29.08 -8.16
C VAL A 856 56.57 28.77 -8.22
N LEU A 857 55.81 29.60 -8.91
CA LEU A 857 54.36 29.44 -9.02
C LEU A 857 53.99 28.27 -9.94
N ALA A 858 52.73 27.85 -9.90
CA ALA A 858 52.21 26.72 -10.67
C ALA A 858 52.32 26.86 -12.20
N ASP A 859 52.55 28.08 -12.69
CA ASP A 859 52.82 28.33 -14.12
C ASP A 859 54.20 27.80 -14.56
N GLY A 860 55.06 27.39 -13.62
CA GLY A 860 56.39 26.83 -13.87
C GLY A 860 57.42 27.85 -14.36
N VAL A 861 57.04 29.12 -14.54
CA VAL A 861 57.87 30.16 -15.17
C VAL A 861 58.07 31.34 -14.23
N THR A 862 57.06 31.68 -13.42
CA THR A 862 57.13 32.82 -12.50
C THR A 862 57.85 32.42 -11.22
N ARG A 863 59.04 32.99 -11.03
CA ARG A 863 59.83 32.87 -9.80
C ARG A 863 59.73 34.15 -8.97
N LEU A 864 59.29 34.02 -7.74
CA LEU A 864 59.27 35.08 -6.73
C LEU A 864 60.48 34.97 -5.81
N GLU A 865 61.05 36.10 -5.43
CA GLU A 865 62.19 36.18 -4.52
C GLU A 865 61.79 35.76 -3.10
N ALA A 866 62.75 35.47 -2.22
CA ALA A 866 62.45 35.14 -0.83
C ALA A 866 61.78 36.32 -0.10
N GLY A 867 60.71 36.06 0.64
CA GLY A 867 59.97 37.01 1.44
C GLY A 867 60.41 37.08 2.92
N PRO A 868 59.62 37.73 3.79
CA PRO A 868 58.28 38.27 3.53
C PRO A 868 58.29 39.66 2.86
N TYR A 869 57.65 39.81 1.69
CA TYR A 869 57.43 41.10 1.03
C TYR A 869 56.03 41.23 0.35
N LEU A 870 55.62 42.49 0.14
CA LEU A 870 54.56 42.92 -0.77
C LEU A 870 55.15 43.94 -1.74
N ARG A 871 54.99 43.74 -3.05
CA ARG A 871 55.64 44.54 -4.10
C ARG A 871 54.68 44.91 -5.20
N LEU A 872 54.53 46.20 -5.49
CA LEU A 872 53.85 46.73 -6.66
C LEU A 872 54.92 47.20 -7.65
N ALA A 873 54.97 46.59 -8.84
CA ALA A 873 55.94 46.91 -9.87
C ALA A 873 55.22 47.34 -11.15
N GLY A 874 55.57 48.51 -11.68
CA GLY A 874 55.07 49.04 -12.94
C GLY A 874 56.19 49.36 -13.91
N THR A 875 56.07 48.93 -15.17
CA THR A 875 57.03 49.26 -16.24
C THR A 875 56.42 50.28 -17.18
N ASN A 876 57.15 51.37 -17.46
CA ASN A 876 56.71 52.49 -18.30
C ASN A 876 55.32 53.01 -17.91
N VAL A 877 55.11 53.24 -16.61
CA VAL A 877 53.87 53.83 -16.10
C VAL A 877 53.80 55.29 -16.55
N ALA A 878 52.82 55.63 -17.38
CA ALA A 878 52.51 56.99 -17.78
C ALA A 878 51.29 57.50 -17.00
N LEU A 879 51.44 58.55 -16.20
CA LEU A 879 50.36 59.32 -15.63
C LEU A 879 50.14 60.56 -16.48
N VAL A 880 49.02 60.60 -17.21
CA VAL A 880 48.57 61.74 -18.01
C VAL A 880 47.64 62.59 -17.13
N LEU A 881 47.92 63.89 -17.04
CA LEU A 881 47.19 64.90 -16.27
C LEU A 881 46.87 66.08 -17.20
N GLY A 882 45.96 65.89 -18.16
CA GLY A 882 45.73 66.87 -19.22
C GLY A 882 46.94 66.99 -20.13
N ASP A 883 47.55 68.18 -20.19
CA ASP A 883 48.75 68.43 -21.01
C ASP A 883 50.04 67.91 -20.35
N VAL A 884 50.02 67.54 -19.06
CA VAL A 884 51.22 67.01 -18.38
C VAL A 884 51.25 65.50 -18.48
N THR A 885 52.34 64.90 -18.95
CA THR A 885 52.54 63.44 -18.94
C THR A 885 53.78 63.09 -18.14
N LEU A 886 53.63 62.26 -17.11
CA LEU A 886 54.73 61.74 -16.30
C LEU A 886 54.93 60.27 -16.62
N THR A 887 56.07 59.88 -17.18
CA THR A 887 56.37 58.47 -17.52
C THR A 887 57.53 57.97 -16.68
N ALA A 888 57.42 56.83 -16.01
CA ALA A 888 58.54 56.18 -15.31
C ALA A 888 58.29 54.69 -15.08
N SER A 889 59.35 53.91 -14.89
CA SER A 889 59.21 52.59 -14.25
C SER A 889 59.26 52.77 -12.73
N LEU A 890 58.29 52.20 -12.03
CA LEU A 890 58.03 52.41 -10.61
C LEU A 890 58.07 51.08 -9.85
N LEU A 891 58.67 51.08 -8.67
CA LEU A 891 58.61 49.98 -7.73
C LEU A 891 58.22 50.52 -6.36
N PHE A 892 57.21 49.91 -5.74
CA PHE A 892 56.93 50.04 -4.32
C PHE A 892 57.08 48.66 -3.70
N GLN A 893 57.98 48.50 -2.73
CA GLN A 893 58.19 47.22 -2.04
C GLN A 893 58.21 47.44 -0.53
N GLN A 894 57.38 46.70 0.20
CA GLN A 894 57.46 46.59 1.64
C GLN A 894 57.97 45.19 2.00
N ALA A 895 59.10 45.11 2.69
CA ALA A 895 59.66 43.87 3.21
C ALA A 895 59.69 43.90 4.75
N THR A 896 59.58 42.73 5.39
CA THR A 896 59.71 42.61 6.85
C THR A 896 60.97 41.79 7.17
N ASN A 897 61.79 42.28 8.10
CA ASN A 897 62.95 41.50 8.56
C ASN A 897 62.57 40.43 9.59
N THR A 898 63.55 39.63 10.02
CA THR A 898 63.37 38.57 11.04
C THR A 898 62.93 39.10 12.41
N ALA A 899 63.13 40.39 12.69
CA ALA A 899 62.69 41.08 13.91
C ALA A 899 61.27 41.69 13.79
N GLY A 900 60.56 41.45 12.67
CA GLY A 900 59.21 41.99 12.45
C GLY A 900 59.16 43.46 12.01
N GLN A 901 60.31 44.09 11.76
CA GLN A 901 60.37 45.50 11.35
C GLN A 901 60.11 45.66 9.85
N SER A 902 59.24 46.61 9.50
CA SER A 902 58.94 46.93 8.10
C SER A 902 59.99 47.86 7.48
N ARG A 903 60.33 47.56 6.24
CA ARG A 903 61.22 48.35 5.38
C ARG A 903 60.50 48.61 4.06
N THR A 904 60.28 49.87 3.73
CA THR A 904 59.63 50.27 2.48
C THR A 904 60.65 50.88 1.52
N VAL A 905 60.66 50.43 0.28
CA VAL A 905 61.47 50.96 -0.82
C VAL A 905 60.53 51.50 -1.90
N ILE A 906 60.75 52.74 -2.31
CA ILE A 906 60.13 53.34 -3.50
C ILE A 906 61.26 53.63 -4.49
N ALA A 907 61.24 53.02 -5.67
CA ALA A 907 62.23 53.24 -6.71
C ALA A 907 61.57 53.77 -7.99
N VAL A 908 62.26 54.71 -8.63
CA VAL A 908 61.89 55.35 -9.90
C VAL A 908 63.06 55.20 -10.86
N SER A 909 62.81 54.75 -12.08
CA SER A 909 63.83 54.63 -13.12
C SER A 909 63.33 55.10 -14.48
N GLY A 910 64.21 55.79 -15.20
CA GLY A 910 63.95 56.30 -16.55
C GLY A 910 62.78 57.27 -16.62
N GLY A 911 62.55 58.04 -15.56
CA GLY A 911 61.40 58.93 -15.49
C GLY A 911 61.54 60.16 -16.40
N SER A 912 60.42 60.68 -16.90
CA SER A 912 60.35 61.93 -17.64
C SER A 912 59.03 62.65 -17.41
N VAL A 913 59.05 63.97 -17.58
CA VAL A 913 57.87 64.84 -17.53
C VAL A 913 57.78 65.60 -18.84
N ALA A 914 56.63 65.52 -19.50
CA ALA A 914 56.32 66.24 -20.72
C ALA A 914 55.16 67.21 -20.52
N LEU A 915 55.20 68.36 -21.21
CA LEU A 915 54.11 69.31 -21.37
C LEU A 915 53.71 69.31 -22.86
N GLY A 916 52.49 68.86 -23.16
CA GLY A 916 52.06 68.51 -24.51
C GLY A 916 52.96 67.41 -25.10
N SER A 917 53.52 67.66 -26.29
CA SER A 917 54.50 66.78 -26.94
C SER A 917 55.95 67.05 -26.52
N THR A 918 56.20 68.04 -25.66
CA THR A 918 57.56 68.51 -25.32
C THR A 918 58.01 67.94 -23.99
N THR A 919 59.09 67.17 -23.98
CA THR A 919 59.68 66.65 -22.74
C THR A 919 60.56 67.70 -22.07
N ILE A 920 60.25 68.06 -20.82
CA ILE A 920 60.96 69.09 -20.05
C ILE A 920 61.90 68.54 -18.98
N LEU A 921 61.64 67.32 -18.51
CA LEU A 921 62.46 66.63 -17.51
C LEU A 921 62.72 65.22 -18.01
N THR A 922 63.98 64.79 -18.03
CA THR A 922 64.38 63.43 -18.46
C THR A 922 65.36 62.80 -17.49
N GLY A 923 65.52 61.47 -17.60
CA GLY A 923 66.51 60.73 -16.83
C GLY A 923 66.22 60.75 -15.32
N VAL A 924 64.94 60.85 -14.93
CA VAL A 924 64.57 60.85 -13.52
C VAL A 924 64.84 59.47 -12.94
N GLU A 925 65.77 59.39 -12.00
CA GLU A 925 66.15 58.18 -11.31
C GLU A 925 66.28 58.45 -9.82
N GLY A 926 65.72 57.57 -9.01
CA GLY A 926 65.76 57.76 -7.56
C GLY A 926 65.26 56.59 -6.75
N LEU A 927 65.67 56.55 -5.51
CA LEU A 927 65.32 55.53 -4.54
C LEU A 927 65.04 56.20 -3.19
N VAL A 928 63.92 55.83 -2.57
CA VAL A 928 63.51 56.22 -1.22
C VAL A 928 63.44 54.95 -0.37
N VAL A 929 64.18 54.91 0.74
CA VAL A 929 64.12 53.86 1.76
C VAL A 929 63.51 54.43 3.03
N LEU A 930 62.46 53.80 3.53
CA LEU A 930 61.86 54.07 4.82
C LEU A 930 62.09 52.87 5.73
N VAL A 931 62.76 53.12 6.85
CA VAL A 931 62.97 52.15 7.93
C VAL A 931 62.52 52.79 9.25
N PRO A 932 62.34 52.03 10.34
CA PRO A 932 61.93 52.60 11.63
C PRO A 932 62.90 53.69 12.16
N ALA A 933 64.16 53.65 11.74
CA ALA A 933 65.19 54.62 12.09
C ALA A 933 65.15 55.94 11.28
N GLY A 934 64.24 56.07 10.31
CA GLY A 934 64.08 57.27 9.48
C GLY A 934 64.05 56.99 7.98
N MET A 935 64.09 58.07 7.19
CA MET A 935 64.07 58.05 5.73
C MET A 935 65.45 58.34 5.14
N ALA A 936 65.80 57.63 4.07
CA ALA A 936 66.93 57.96 3.20
C ALA A 936 66.46 57.99 1.74
N MET A 937 66.85 59.01 0.98
CA MET A 937 66.45 59.12 -0.43
C MET A 937 67.47 59.82 -1.31
N SER A 938 67.53 59.40 -2.57
CA SER A 938 68.22 60.12 -3.65
C SER A 938 67.28 60.18 -4.85
N LEU A 939 67.16 61.34 -5.48
CA LEU A 939 66.36 61.57 -6.69
C LEU A 939 67.09 62.57 -7.58
N ALA A 940 67.41 62.20 -8.81
CA ALA A 940 68.07 63.06 -9.78
C ALA A 940 67.32 63.09 -11.12
N GLY A 941 67.47 64.18 -11.88
CA GLY A 941 66.91 64.31 -13.23
C GLY A 941 67.42 65.55 -13.96
N THR A 942 67.29 65.59 -15.27
CA THR A 942 67.78 66.69 -16.12
C THR A 942 66.63 67.52 -16.67
N LEU A 943 66.57 68.79 -16.28
CA LEU A 943 65.61 69.79 -16.73
C LEU A 943 66.12 70.46 -18.01
N ASN A 944 65.24 70.64 -19.00
CA ASN A 944 65.49 71.47 -20.18
C ASN A 944 64.20 72.15 -20.63
N LEU A 945 64.14 73.47 -20.48
CA LEU A 945 62.97 74.30 -20.84
C LEU A 945 63.13 75.04 -22.17
N GLY A 946 64.25 74.86 -22.89
CA GLY A 946 64.59 75.69 -24.06
C GLY A 946 63.54 75.67 -25.17
N SER A 947 62.85 74.56 -25.37
CA SER A 947 61.79 74.40 -26.38
C SER A 947 60.44 75.02 -25.98
N LEU A 948 60.25 75.40 -24.71
CA LEU A 948 59.03 76.06 -24.21
C LEU A 948 59.18 77.57 -24.03
N LEU A 949 60.43 78.05 -23.98
CA LEU A 949 60.72 79.46 -23.75
C LEU A 949 60.90 80.20 -25.08
N PRO A 950 60.71 81.54 -25.12
CA PRO A 950 60.97 82.33 -26.32
C PRO A 950 62.39 82.15 -26.85
N ALA A 951 62.57 82.35 -28.17
CA ALA A 951 63.88 82.27 -28.81
C ALA A 951 64.91 83.16 -28.09
N GLY A 952 66.08 82.59 -27.78
CA GLY A 952 67.15 83.26 -27.04
C GLY A 952 67.08 83.12 -25.52
N VAL A 953 66.10 82.39 -24.96
CA VAL A 953 66.04 82.02 -23.54
C VAL A 953 66.30 80.53 -23.37
N THR A 954 67.19 80.13 -22.46
CA THR A 954 67.46 78.72 -22.13
C THR A 954 67.58 78.56 -20.63
N ILE A 955 66.82 77.61 -20.08
CA ILE A 955 66.96 77.15 -18.69
C ILE A 955 67.15 75.64 -18.76
N ALA A 956 68.32 75.16 -18.38
CA ALA A 956 68.65 73.74 -18.39
C ALA A 956 69.61 73.37 -17.25
N GLY A 957 69.64 72.12 -16.85
CA GLY A 957 70.58 71.62 -15.84
C GLY A 957 70.12 70.30 -15.23
N SER A 958 71.06 69.54 -14.66
CA SER A 958 70.72 68.34 -13.91
C SER A 958 70.56 68.70 -12.44
N PHE A 959 69.47 68.27 -11.81
CA PHE A 959 69.15 68.52 -10.41
C PHE A 959 69.11 67.20 -9.66
N ALA A 960 69.58 67.21 -8.41
CA ALA A 960 69.57 66.07 -7.52
C ALA A 960 69.14 66.48 -6.10
N LEU A 961 68.25 65.71 -5.50
CA LEU A 961 67.85 65.78 -4.11
C LEU A 961 68.37 64.53 -3.40
N ALA A 962 69.15 64.70 -2.33
CA ALA A 962 69.61 63.62 -1.48
C ALA A 962 69.27 63.93 -0.02
N MET A 963 68.83 62.93 0.75
CA MET A 963 68.52 63.08 2.16
C MET A 963 68.86 61.79 2.90
N ASN A 964 69.51 61.90 4.05
CA ASN A 964 69.61 60.81 5.02
C ASN A 964 69.16 61.35 6.37
N GLN A 965 68.15 60.74 7.00
CA GLN A 965 67.71 61.10 8.36
C GLN A 965 68.24 60.14 9.43
N SER A 966 68.99 59.12 9.03
CA SER A 966 69.61 58.18 9.96
C SER A 966 71.01 58.65 10.38
N THR A 967 71.48 58.13 11.51
CA THR A 967 72.84 58.35 11.99
C THR A 967 73.86 57.41 11.32
N VAL A 968 73.42 56.54 10.41
CA VAL A 968 74.25 55.52 9.75
C VAL A 968 74.27 55.74 8.24
N ARG A 969 75.29 55.19 7.56
CA ARG A 969 75.34 55.17 6.09
C ARG A 969 74.21 54.27 5.58
N VAL A 970 73.46 54.71 4.59
CA VAL A 970 72.37 53.91 3.99
C VAL A 970 72.76 53.51 2.58
N THR A 971 72.91 52.21 2.37
CA THR A 971 73.18 51.61 1.06
C THR A 971 72.01 50.72 0.65
N GLU A 972 71.49 50.88 -0.55
CA GLU A 972 70.42 50.06 -1.12
C GLU A 972 70.57 49.90 -2.63
N THR A 973 70.24 48.73 -3.16
CA THR A 973 70.20 48.48 -4.61
C THR A 973 68.93 47.74 -4.99
N VAL A 974 68.22 48.21 -6.00
CA VAL A 974 66.95 47.63 -6.45
C VAL A 974 66.86 47.67 -7.97
N THR A 975 66.34 46.59 -8.58
CA THR A 975 66.10 46.54 -10.03
C THR A 975 64.66 46.93 -10.35
N VAL A 976 64.47 47.96 -11.17
CA VAL A 976 63.17 48.45 -11.64
C VAL A 976 63.22 48.76 -13.14
N GLY A 977 62.24 48.27 -13.90
CA GLY A 977 62.19 48.45 -15.36
C GLY A 977 63.42 47.90 -16.11
N GLY A 978 64.06 46.85 -15.57
CA GLY A 978 65.29 46.26 -16.12
C GLY A 978 66.58 47.03 -15.83
N ARG A 979 66.53 48.12 -15.04
CA ARG A 979 67.71 48.90 -14.61
C ARG A 979 67.93 48.77 -13.10
N THR A 980 69.18 48.74 -12.67
CA THR A 980 69.55 48.74 -11.25
C THR A 980 69.70 50.18 -10.77
N VAL A 981 68.85 50.59 -9.84
CA VAL A 981 68.93 51.88 -9.15
C VAL A 981 69.61 51.67 -7.81
N SER A 982 70.58 52.51 -7.47
CA SER A 982 71.33 52.41 -6.21
C SER A 982 71.22 53.69 -5.37
N LEU A 983 71.22 53.50 -4.06
CA LEU A 983 71.30 54.52 -3.04
C LEU A 983 72.55 54.25 -2.22
N ASP A 984 73.42 55.24 -2.10
CA ASP A 984 74.58 55.19 -1.20
C ASP A 984 74.77 56.57 -0.60
N LEU A 985 74.20 56.77 0.59
CA LEU A 985 74.24 58.05 1.28
C LEU A 985 75.08 57.94 2.55
N ALA A 986 76.01 58.88 2.71
CA ALA A 986 76.86 58.99 3.88
C ALA A 986 76.04 59.10 5.17
N ALA A 987 76.62 58.66 6.29
CA ALA A 987 76.01 58.77 7.60
C ALA A 987 75.75 60.23 8.00
N GLY A 988 74.61 60.50 8.65
CA GLY A 988 74.29 61.80 9.23
C GLY A 988 72.96 62.36 8.75
N GLN A 989 72.33 63.18 9.60
CA GLN A 989 71.07 63.83 9.31
C GLN A 989 71.28 65.05 8.40
N TYR A 990 70.93 64.93 7.12
CA TYR A 990 71.00 66.04 6.18
C TYR A 990 69.96 65.95 5.06
N ILE A 991 69.69 67.11 4.45
CA ILE A 991 69.05 67.24 3.15
C ILE A 991 69.98 68.06 2.25
N ARG A 992 70.21 67.59 1.03
CA ARG A 992 71.06 68.21 0.02
C ARG A 992 70.27 68.37 -1.28
N VAL A 993 70.19 69.59 -1.79
CA VAL A 993 69.66 69.92 -3.13
C VAL A 993 70.83 70.43 -3.95
N GLY A 994 71.22 69.71 -4.99
CA GLY A 994 72.28 70.10 -5.92
C GLY A 994 71.74 70.28 -7.33
N GLY A 995 72.39 71.13 -8.10
CA GLY A 995 72.31 71.08 -9.55
C GLY A 995 73.69 71.24 -10.18
N THR A 996 73.89 70.54 -11.29
CA THR A 996 75.13 70.52 -12.07
C THR A 996 74.85 70.97 -13.50
N GLY A 997 75.74 71.79 -14.04
CA GLY A 997 75.59 72.37 -15.38
C GLY A 997 74.34 73.23 -15.51
N ILE A 998 73.86 73.83 -14.41
CA ILE A 998 72.70 74.73 -14.44
C ILE A 998 73.08 75.88 -15.37
N THR A 999 72.27 76.12 -16.40
CA THR A 999 72.45 77.15 -17.42
C THR A 999 71.20 78.00 -17.46
N LEU A 1000 71.36 79.30 -17.23
CA LEU A 1000 70.37 80.34 -17.51
C LEU A 1000 70.95 81.23 -18.60
N ALA A 1001 70.40 81.17 -19.81
CA ALA A 1001 70.75 82.09 -20.88
C ALA A 1001 69.54 82.96 -21.27
N ILE A 1002 69.75 84.26 -21.45
CA ILE A 1002 68.72 85.23 -21.85
C ILE A 1002 69.37 86.22 -22.83
N ALA A 1003 68.91 86.21 -24.09
CA ALA A 1003 69.26 87.20 -25.11
C ALA A 1003 70.79 87.45 -25.21
N GLY A 1004 71.57 86.39 -25.41
CA GLY A 1004 73.04 86.45 -25.57
C GLY A 1004 73.85 86.45 -24.26
N GLN A 1005 73.18 86.64 -23.12
CA GLN A 1005 73.79 86.54 -21.79
C GLN A 1005 73.64 85.14 -21.22
N SER A 1006 74.60 84.65 -20.46
CA SER A 1006 74.55 83.32 -19.83
C SER A 1006 75.10 83.31 -18.40
N LEU A 1007 74.50 82.49 -17.55
CA LEU A 1007 75.00 82.11 -16.24
C LEU A 1007 74.98 80.58 -16.19
N THR A 1008 76.15 79.97 -16.04
CA THR A 1008 76.32 78.54 -15.90
C THR A 1008 76.99 78.18 -14.59
N GLY A 1009 76.73 76.99 -14.05
CA GLY A 1009 77.50 76.47 -12.92
C GLY A 1009 76.83 75.35 -12.15
N ASP A 1010 77.56 74.83 -11.17
CA ASP A 1010 77.11 73.84 -10.22
C ASP A 1010 76.81 74.50 -8.89
N ILE A 1011 75.65 74.22 -8.31
CA ILE A 1011 75.19 74.81 -7.04
C ILE A 1011 74.65 73.70 -6.16
N ALA A 1012 75.10 73.62 -4.91
CA ALA A 1012 74.55 72.68 -3.93
C ALA A 1012 74.23 73.34 -2.59
N PHE A 1013 73.02 73.12 -2.10
CA PHE A 1013 72.53 73.51 -0.78
C PHE A 1013 72.45 72.26 0.08
N GLN A 1014 73.16 72.20 1.20
CA GLN A 1014 73.08 71.10 2.16
C GLN A 1014 72.74 71.64 3.54
N ARG A 1015 71.64 71.17 4.14
CA ARG A 1015 71.28 71.49 5.51
C ARG A 1015 71.56 70.30 6.43
N SER A 1016 72.37 70.50 7.46
CA SER A 1016 72.65 69.52 8.51
C SER A 1016 72.85 70.22 9.86
N ALA A 1017 72.31 69.66 10.95
CA ALA A 1017 72.48 70.18 12.32
C ALA A 1017 72.22 71.70 12.49
N GLY A 1018 71.27 72.28 11.74
CA GLY A 1018 70.96 73.71 11.79
C GLY A 1018 71.87 74.62 10.95
N VAL A 1019 72.79 74.05 10.16
CA VAL A 1019 73.66 74.77 9.23
C VAL A 1019 73.27 74.45 7.79
N THR A 1020 73.06 75.47 6.97
CA THR A 1020 72.88 75.37 5.51
C THR A 1020 74.18 75.77 4.82
N SER A 1021 74.89 74.80 4.25
CA SER A 1021 76.05 75.01 3.39
C SER A 1021 75.61 75.20 1.94
N ILE A 1022 76.07 76.27 1.29
CA ILE A 1022 75.91 76.57 -0.13
C ILE A 1022 77.29 76.36 -0.76
N VAL A 1023 77.40 75.49 -1.76
CA VAL A 1023 78.64 75.23 -2.51
C VAL A 1023 78.42 75.64 -3.95
N LEU A 1024 79.33 76.44 -4.48
CA LEU A 1024 79.38 76.91 -5.86
C LEU A 1024 80.61 76.31 -6.53
N ALA A 1025 80.46 75.73 -7.71
CA ALA A 1025 81.58 75.25 -8.51
C ALA A 1025 81.32 75.48 -10.00
N ASN A 1026 82.39 75.62 -10.78
CA ASN A 1026 82.33 75.79 -12.23
C ASN A 1026 81.42 76.95 -12.69
N VAL A 1027 81.24 77.98 -11.84
CA VAL A 1027 80.35 79.10 -12.13
C VAL A 1027 80.97 79.98 -13.19
N SER A 1028 80.26 80.19 -14.29
CA SER A 1028 80.65 81.13 -15.33
C SER A 1028 79.49 82.05 -15.66
N ALA A 1029 79.77 83.31 -15.92
CA ALA A 1029 78.77 84.27 -16.37
C ALA A 1029 79.30 85.03 -17.59
N SER A 1030 78.43 85.37 -18.52
CA SER A 1030 78.71 86.25 -19.66
C SER A 1030 77.55 87.25 -19.78
N LEU A 1031 77.86 88.53 -19.63
CA LEU A 1031 76.91 89.64 -19.68
C LEU A 1031 77.28 90.56 -20.85
N GLY A 1032 76.28 91.09 -21.55
CA GLY A 1032 76.47 91.93 -22.73
C GLY A 1032 77.30 91.28 -23.85
N ASP A 1033 76.93 90.06 -24.26
CA ASP A 1033 77.61 89.29 -25.33
C ASP A 1033 79.13 89.08 -25.11
N GLY A 1034 79.54 88.93 -23.86
CA GLY A 1034 80.95 88.72 -23.47
C GLY A 1034 81.67 90.00 -23.05
N ALA A 1035 80.96 91.14 -22.96
CA ALA A 1035 81.50 92.39 -22.44
C ALA A 1035 81.94 92.28 -20.97
N LEU A 1036 81.23 91.50 -20.15
CA LEU A 1036 81.63 91.18 -18.78
C LEU A 1036 81.51 89.67 -18.58
N THR A 1037 82.61 89.05 -18.17
CA THR A 1037 82.69 87.60 -17.98
C THR A 1037 83.13 87.25 -16.57
N LEU A 1038 82.64 86.12 -16.06
CA LEU A 1038 83.14 85.40 -14.91
C LEU A 1038 83.47 83.99 -15.40
N THR A 1039 84.65 83.47 -15.08
CA THR A 1039 85.04 82.10 -15.44
C THR A 1039 85.68 81.40 -14.24
N GLY A 1040 85.44 80.09 -14.11
CA GLY A 1040 86.02 79.27 -13.03
C GLY A 1040 85.55 79.63 -11.62
N GLY A 1041 84.37 80.24 -11.50
CA GLY A 1041 83.79 80.65 -10.22
C GLY A 1041 83.57 79.45 -9.29
N SER A 1042 84.10 79.52 -8.06
CA SER A 1042 83.96 78.49 -7.04
C SER A 1042 83.95 79.10 -5.65
N GLY A 1043 83.22 78.49 -4.72
CA GLY A 1043 83.07 79.05 -3.38
C GLY A 1043 82.18 78.22 -2.47
N SER A 1044 82.17 78.56 -1.18
CA SER A 1044 81.20 78.00 -0.25
C SER A 1044 80.78 79.01 0.81
N PHE A 1045 79.53 78.92 1.25
CA PHE A 1045 78.94 79.72 2.32
C PHE A 1045 78.21 78.83 3.32
N ALA A 1046 78.45 78.98 4.61
CA ALA A 1046 77.71 78.36 5.69
C ALA A 1046 76.74 79.38 6.32
N LEU A 1047 75.46 79.03 6.39
CA LEU A 1047 74.41 79.80 7.06
C LEU A 1047 73.95 79.04 8.30
N THR A 1048 74.01 79.65 9.48
CA THR A 1048 73.59 78.99 10.75
C THR A 1048 72.25 79.53 11.24
N THR A 1049 71.35 78.64 11.70
CA THR A 1049 70.06 79.02 12.31
C THR A 1049 70.25 79.30 13.80
N GLY A 1050 70.01 80.54 14.21
CA GLY A 1050 70.37 81.12 15.52
C GLY A 1050 70.40 82.65 15.35
N PRO A 1051 71.35 83.41 15.94
CA PRO A 1051 71.70 84.70 15.34
C PRO A 1051 72.04 84.41 13.86
N THR A 1052 71.31 85.01 12.92
CA THR A 1052 71.49 84.74 11.49
C THR A 1052 72.92 85.08 11.09
N ARG A 1053 73.75 84.06 10.85
CA ARG A 1053 75.14 84.24 10.42
C ARG A 1053 75.39 83.55 9.09
N MET A 1054 76.01 84.26 8.17
CA MET A 1054 76.64 83.78 6.93
C MET A 1054 78.16 83.92 7.05
N GLN A 1055 78.89 82.86 6.72
CA GLN A 1055 80.35 82.85 6.59
C GLN A 1055 80.76 82.11 5.32
N GLY A 1056 81.65 82.64 4.50
CA GLY A 1056 82.09 81.96 3.30
C GLY A 1056 82.94 82.80 2.35
N THR A 1057 83.44 82.15 1.30
CA THR A 1057 84.18 82.81 0.22
C THR A 1057 83.74 82.32 -1.14
N VAL A 1058 83.78 83.19 -2.14
CA VAL A 1058 83.62 82.84 -3.56
C VAL A 1058 84.71 83.52 -4.37
N SER A 1059 85.34 82.80 -5.29
CA SER A 1059 86.39 83.32 -6.17
C SER A 1059 86.17 82.92 -7.62
N GLY A 1060 86.59 83.76 -8.56
CA GLY A 1060 86.61 83.44 -9.98
C GLY A 1060 87.28 84.54 -10.79
N THR A 1061 87.66 84.24 -12.04
CA THR A 1061 88.31 85.20 -12.92
C THR A 1061 87.24 86.08 -13.56
N VAL A 1062 87.25 87.38 -13.23
CA VAL A 1062 86.36 88.38 -13.79
C VAL A 1062 87.08 89.11 -14.92
N GLY A 1063 86.46 89.14 -16.10
CA GLY A 1063 86.97 89.82 -17.28
C GLY A 1063 86.02 90.93 -17.75
N LEU A 1064 86.54 92.11 -18.04
CA LEU A 1064 85.84 93.16 -18.79
C LEU A 1064 86.44 93.21 -20.20
N ASN A 1065 85.61 93.26 -21.23
CA ASN A 1065 86.05 93.29 -22.63
C ASN A 1065 85.09 94.15 -23.45
N VAL A 1066 85.23 95.46 -23.33
CA VAL A 1066 84.47 96.44 -24.13
C VAL A 1066 85.42 97.15 -25.09
N PRO A 1067 84.94 97.74 -26.20
CA PRO A 1067 85.82 98.44 -27.14
C PRO A 1067 86.72 99.46 -26.43
N GLY A 1068 88.04 99.29 -26.55
CA GLY A 1068 89.04 100.18 -25.94
C GLY A 1068 89.31 99.95 -24.45
N VAL A 1069 88.64 99.02 -23.76
CA VAL A 1069 88.93 98.67 -22.36
C VAL A 1069 88.88 97.16 -22.15
N SER A 1070 89.98 96.56 -21.70
CA SER A 1070 89.99 95.17 -21.24
C SER A 1070 90.48 95.09 -19.80
N ALA A 1071 89.84 94.28 -18.97
CA ALA A 1071 90.32 93.98 -17.64
C ALA A 1071 90.25 92.47 -17.42
N SER A 1072 91.20 91.89 -16.70
CA SER A 1072 91.08 90.52 -16.19
C SER A 1072 91.75 90.41 -14.83
N ALA A 1073 91.08 89.78 -13.89
CA ALA A 1073 91.63 89.52 -12.56
C ALA A 1073 90.95 88.32 -11.91
N LEU A 1074 91.68 87.61 -11.05
CA LEU A 1074 91.07 86.69 -10.10
C LEU A 1074 90.46 87.50 -8.96
N MET A 1075 89.13 87.49 -8.84
CA MET A 1075 88.42 88.14 -7.75
C MET A 1075 88.00 87.10 -6.72
N GLN A 1076 88.16 87.40 -5.44
CA GLN A 1076 87.64 86.65 -4.31
C GLN A 1076 86.81 87.57 -3.42
N LEU A 1077 85.58 87.19 -3.15
CA LEU A 1077 84.72 87.78 -2.15
C LEU A 1077 84.72 86.88 -0.92
N ALA A 1078 84.99 87.43 0.27
CA ALA A 1078 84.78 86.77 1.55
C ALA A 1078 83.75 87.54 2.37
N VAL A 1079 82.83 86.81 3.01
CA VAL A 1079 81.79 87.35 3.89
C VAL A 1079 81.86 86.60 5.20
N ASP A 1080 81.92 87.32 6.32
CA ASP A 1080 81.71 86.76 7.65
C ASP A 1080 80.89 87.74 8.49
N THR A 1081 79.62 87.42 8.68
CA THR A 1081 78.68 88.24 9.46
C THR A 1081 78.92 88.16 10.97
N SER A 1082 79.84 87.29 11.46
CA SER A 1082 80.16 87.20 12.87
C SER A 1082 80.93 88.42 13.40
N PRO A 1083 81.99 88.88 12.72
CA PRO A 1083 82.55 90.22 12.88
C PRO A 1083 81.95 91.27 11.92
N SER A 1084 80.88 90.96 11.17
CA SER A 1084 80.31 91.80 10.11
C SER A 1084 81.36 92.26 9.07
N THR A 1085 82.29 91.37 8.73
CA THR A 1085 83.34 91.62 7.75
C THR A 1085 82.90 91.23 6.34
N PHE A 1086 83.26 92.06 5.39
CA PHE A 1086 83.05 91.86 3.96
C PHE A 1086 84.34 92.26 3.25
N SER A 1087 85.01 91.33 2.55
CA SER A 1087 86.25 91.65 1.84
C SER A 1087 86.21 91.22 0.38
N ILE A 1088 86.62 92.11 -0.52
CA ILE A 1088 86.87 91.81 -1.93
C ILE A 1088 88.37 91.88 -2.18
N SER A 1089 88.99 90.76 -2.54
CA SER A 1089 90.38 90.68 -2.99
C SER A 1089 90.43 90.47 -4.50
N VAL A 1090 91.27 91.22 -5.17
CA VAL A 1090 91.53 91.20 -6.60
C VAL A 1090 93.01 90.87 -6.76
N THR A 1091 93.32 89.75 -7.40
CA THR A 1091 94.70 89.27 -7.57
C THR A 1091 95.02 89.19 -9.05
N GLY A 1092 96.17 89.73 -9.44
CA GLY A 1092 96.65 89.74 -10.82
C GLY A 1092 95.79 90.59 -11.75
N LEU A 1093 95.24 91.72 -11.28
CA LEU A 1093 94.51 92.64 -12.15
C LEU A 1093 95.42 93.05 -13.31
N THR A 1094 94.88 93.01 -14.51
CA THR A 1094 95.43 93.65 -15.70
C THR A 1094 94.30 94.43 -16.34
N LEU A 1095 94.28 95.76 -16.16
CA LEU A 1095 93.33 96.69 -16.75
C LEU A 1095 94.05 97.49 -17.84
N ASP A 1096 93.68 97.26 -19.09
CA ASP A 1096 94.11 98.02 -20.27
C ASP A 1096 92.99 98.99 -20.70
N ILE A 1097 93.27 100.29 -20.72
CA ILE A 1097 92.39 101.34 -21.23
C ILE A 1097 93.12 102.03 -22.39
N ALA A 1098 92.69 101.75 -23.61
CA ALA A 1098 93.23 102.33 -24.85
C ALA A 1098 94.76 102.27 -24.97
N GLY A 1099 95.38 101.16 -24.52
CA GLY A 1099 96.84 100.94 -24.54
C GLY A 1099 97.55 101.22 -23.21
N GLN A 1100 96.86 101.84 -22.25
CA GLN A 1100 97.40 102.13 -20.91
C GLN A 1100 97.08 100.98 -19.95
N LYS A 1101 98.07 100.43 -19.25
CA LYS A 1101 97.91 99.24 -18.41
C LYS A 1101 98.09 99.53 -16.93
N LEU A 1102 97.11 99.17 -16.10
CA LEU A 1102 97.22 99.07 -14.65
C LEU A 1102 97.26 97.59 -14.27
N THR A 1103 98.34 97.16 -13.63
CA THR A 1103 98.42 95.82 -13.05
C THR A 1103 98.60 95.87 -11.54
N GLY A 1104 98.15 94.84 -10.82
CA GLY A 1104 98.40 94.70 -9.39
C GLY A 1104 97.35 93.91 -8.63
N ASN A 1105 97.53 93.80 -7.32
CA ASN A 1105 96.60 93.16 -6.40
C ASN A 1105 95.93 94.23 -5.53
N PHE A 1106 94.63 94.12 -5.32
CA PHE A 1106 93.84 95.09 -4.54
C PHE A 1106 92.93 94.33 -3.57
N THR A 1107 92.85 94.77 -2.32
CA THR A 1107 91.90 94.23 -1.34
C THR A 1107 91.12 95.36 -0.72
N PHE A 1108 89.81 95.20 -0.67
CA PHE A 1108 88.84 96.11 -0.06
C PHE A 1108 88.16 95.33 1.06
N GLU A 1109 88.52 95.61 2.30
CA GLU A 1109 87.97 94.95 3.48
C GLU A 1109 87.14 95.94 4.28
N GLN A 1110 85.85 95.66 4.43
CA GLN A 1110 84.94 96.35 5.31
C GLN A 1110 84.78 95.54 6.59
N ALA A 1111 85.05 96.15 7.76
CA ALA A 1111 84.84 95.54 9.07
C ALA A 1111 84.03 96.51 9.96
N GLY A 1112 83.11 96.01 10.79
CA GLY A 1112 82.24 96.84 11.63
C GLY A 1112 82.01 96.27 13.03
N VAL A 1113 82.14 97.12 14.05
CA VAL A 1113 81.67 96.87 15.42
C VAL A 1113 80.56 97.90 15.70
N GLY A 1114 79.28 97.49 15.70
CA GLY A 1114 78.14 98.41 15.87
C GLY A 1114 77.74 99.17 14.58
N ALA A 1115 77.35 100.45 14.71
CA ALA A 1115 76.80 101.25 13.60
C ALA A 1115 77.87 101.87 12.65
N ALA A 1116 79.14 101.84 13.02
CA ALA A 1116 80.24 102.40 12.22
C ALA A 1116 80.85 101.35 11.28
N ARG A 1117 81.07 101.73 10.02
CA ARG A 1117 81.66 100.88 8.98
C ARG A 1117 83.00 101.47 8.54
N VAL A 1118 84.10 100.72 8.69
CA VAL A 1118 85.43 101.13 8.19
C VAL A 1118 85.77 100.30 6.96
N VAL A 1119 86.18 100.96 5.87
CA VAL A 1119 86.68 100.29 4.65
C VAL A 1119 88.19 100.48 4.58
N LYS A 1120 88.93 99.38 4.67
CA LYS A 1120 90.37 99.32 4.47
C LYS A 1120 90.64 98.93 3.02
N VAL A 1121 91.41 99.75 2.32
CA VAL A 1121 91.89 99.47 0.97
C VAL A 1121 93.39 99.22 1.02
N SER A 1122 93.85 98.10 0.49
CA SER A 1122 95.27 97.80 0.34
C SER A 1122 95.58 97.40 -1.09
N ALA A 1123 96.70 97.88 -1.63
CA ALA A 1123 97.17 97.51 -2.95
C ALA A 1123 98.63 97.06 -2.88
N THR A 1124 98.98 95.98 -3.59
CA THR A 1124 100.34 95.42 -3.63
C THR A 1124 100.71 95.02 -5.06
N ASN A 1125 102.01 95.05 -5.38
CA ASN A 1125 102.52 94.76 -6.73
C ASN A 1125 101.86 95.60 -7.84
N VAL A 1126 101.57 96.86 -7.55
CA VAL A 1126 100.90 97.77 -8.50
C VAL A 1126 101.91 98.33 -9.49
N SER A 1127 101.60 98.22 -10.79
CA SER A 1127 102.35 98.84 -11.89
C SER A 1127 101.39 99.61 -12.79
N LEU A 1128 101.77 100.82 -13.19
CA LEU A 1128 101.00 101.68 -14.09
C LEU A 1128 101.85 102.02 -15.31
N PHE A 1129 101.35 101.68 -16.49
CA PHE A 1129 101.93 102.01 -17.79
C PHE A 1129 101.02 103.01 -18.53
N LEU A 1130 101.55 104.20 -18.80
CA LEU A 1130 100.88 105.29 -19.51
C LEU A 1130 101.68 105.55 -20.81
N GLY A 1131 101.35 104.86 -21.92
CA GLY A 1131 102.09 104.98 -23.18
C GLY A 1131 101.23 104.75 -24.42
N ASP A 1132 101.61 105.33 -25.56
CA ASP A 1132 100.90 105.15 -26.84
C ASP A 1132 101.40 103.88 -27.58
N PRO A 1133 100.66 103.31 -28.55
CA PRO A 1133 101.04 102.07 -29.23
C PRO A 1133 102.38 102.11 -29.99
N LYS A 1134 103.05 103.26 -30.06
CA LYS A 1134 104.32 103.56 -30.72
C LYS A 1134 105.38 104.15 -29.78
N GLY A 1135 105.10 104.35 -28.49
CA GLY A 1135 106.05 104.90 -27.53
C GLY A 1135 105.38 105.49 -26.29
#